data_AF-A0A3M2T6K1-F1
#
_entry.id   AF-A0A3M2T6K1-F1
#
_cell.length_a   1.000
_cell.length_b   1.000
_cell.length_c   1.000
_cell.angle_alpha   90.00
_cell.angle_beta   90.00
_cell.angle_gamma   90.00
#
_symmetry.space_group_name_H-M   'P 1'
#
loop_
_entity.id
_entity.type
_entity.pdbx_description
1 polymer ?
#
loop_
_entity_poly.entity_id
_entity_poly.type
_entity_poly.pdbx_seq_one_letter_code
_entity_poly.pdbx_strand_id
1 'polypeptide(L)'
;MDLSSLFQDPQGFYAPDKQPSLVVHRLLSGHSLRVRLVGSHPLYGDLLWNAGRTSANYIEERADSLVAGKDVLEIGAAAGVPSVVSAICGARTVVMTDYPDPDLVDNMRQNAAEARDLIPDAGSLHVEGYKWGSPVEGLLGHLPAGAEGFDVLIMADVVYSYREHGNLISTMRQTLKRSPDSVALVIFTPYQPWLLPKTEQFFPLAEENGFRVSKIFEKVMNQVLFENDPGDETLRKTVFGYELIILSGYPCSGLSYRAHQLASAFSKTQDDLLASSPPLLKSPYKIHIVSMHDSSHPRTVYDSARAEKEARGVMYTRARRALGKDSIVILDGMNYIKGYRYQLWCEAKELGTTSCVVHVGTPVDQCIANNEARIRKRDEGNANSPPQDNGDISYPPALLENLIFRYEEPSTHSRWDRPLFTVPWSDADPPVADIWTALTGVSHPSSESATTPMADISASLSSAQISDTASVATGRTGTGTTTTRGPGKGLLQRPKIKQHQATAQPAATGTNELYAFEKRTSAIVTAIRNFTLANPSAEAAVAQSPDGRGIYIDAPESSIQIFVPAHVATTGTTDELAGAGGILALPRLQRLRRQWIGLNRAYIARAHGVEQGGIKPEQIPDAFVRFLNADFAGDAGEER
;
A
#
# COMPACT_ATOMS: atom_id res chain seq x y z
N MET A 1 -33.72 -26.69 48.83
CA MET A 1 -32.97 -26.61 47.56
C MET A 1 -31.81 -25.68 47.81
N ASP A 2 -30.60 -26.20 47.71
CA ASP A 2 -29.37 -25.46 48.00
C ASP A 2 -28.97 -24.64 46.77
N LEU A 3 -29.20 -23.32 46.84
CA LEU A 3 -28.93 -22.36 45.78
C LEU A 3 -27.42 -22.18 45.50
N SER A 4 -26.54 -22.71 46.36
CA SER A 4 -25.08 -22.64 46.15
C SER A 4 -24.60 -23.53 45.00
N SER A 5 -25.36 -24.57 44.65
CA SER A 5 -25.07 -25.46 43.51
C SER A 5 -25.39 -24.85 42.15
N LEU A 6 -26.18 -23.77 42.10
CA LEU A 6 -26.61 -23.14 40.85
C LEU A 6 -25.50 -22.31 40.18
N PHE A 7 -24.47 -21.92 40.94
CA PHE A 7 -23.32 -21.12 40.51
C PHE A 7 -22.00 -21.90 40.56
N GLN A 8 -22.04 -23.21 40.80
CA GLN A 8 -20.84 -24.03 40.68
C GLN A 8 -20.63 -24.38 39.21
N ASP A 9 -19.52 -23.90 38.67
CA ASP A 9 -19.09 -24.25 37.33
C ASP A 9 -18.99 -25.79 37.21
N PRO A 10 -19.52 -26.39 36.13
CA PRO A 10 -19.48 -27.84 35.93
C PRO A 10 -18.07 -28.42 36.06
N GLN A 11 -17.96 -29.66 36.52
CA GLN A 11 -16.66 -30.34 36.60
C GLN A 11 -16.03 -30.43 35.20
N GLY A 12 -14.87 -29.77 35.01
CA GLY A 12 -14.22 -29.63 33.70
C GLY A 12 -14.60 -28.40 32.88
N PHE A 13 -15.33 -27.43 33.46
CA PHE A 13 -15.69 -26.17 32.78
C PHE A 13 -14.47 -25.31 32.43
N TYR A 14 -13.45 -25.29 33.28
CA TYR A 14 -12.13 -24.75 32.95
C TYR A 14 -11.17 -25.88 32.61
N ALA A 15 -10.40 -25.72 31.53
CA ALA A 15 -9.27 -26.59 31.26
C ALA A 15 -8.24 -26.45 32.40
N PRO A 16 -7.56 -27.54 32.82
CA PRO A 16 -6.52 -27.45 33.82
C PRO A 16 -5.39 -26.53 33.34
N ASP A 17 -4.83 -25.73 34.26
CA ASP A 17 -3.74 -24.81 33.93
C ASP A 17 -2.57 -25.55 33.29
N LYS A 18 -2.18 -25.07 32.10
CA LYS A 18 -1.06 -25.63 31.34
C LYS A 18 0.21 -25.46 32.17
N GLN A 19 0.88 -26.56 32.50
CA GLN A 19 2.09 -26.56 33.32
C GLN A 19 3.26 -25.87 32.57
N PRO A 20 4.20 -25.22 33.29
CA PRO A 20 5.41 -24.67 32.69
C PRO A 20 6.16 -25.72 31.87
N SER A 21 6.73 -25.31 30.74
CA SER A 21 7.43 -26.22 29.82
C SER A 21 8.88 -25.80 29.61
N LEU A 22 9.75 -26.78 29.34
CA LEU A 22 11.16 -26.54 29.05
C LEU A 22 11.40 -26.67 27.55
N VAL A 23 12.10 -25.70 26.98
CA VAL A 23 12.47 -25.68 25.57
C VAL A 23 13.99 -25.55 25.45
N VAL A 24 14.57 -26.28 24.50
CA VAL A 24 16.01 -26.24 24.22
C VAL A 24 16.26 -25.34 23.02
N HIS A 25 17.11 -24.33 23.19
CA HIS A 25 17.72 -23.55 22.12
C HIS A 25 19.17 -24.00 21.94
N ARG A 26 19.59 -24.29 20.71
CA ARG A 26 20.95 -24.76 20.42
C ARG A 26 21.75 -23.62 19.80
N LEU A 27 22.82 -23.21 20.47
CA LEU A 27 23.76 -22.20 20.00
C LEU A 27 24.54 -22.74 18.78
N LEU A 28 25.03 -21.84 17.93
CA LEU A 28 25.95 -22.16 16.84
C LEU A 28 27.26 -22.76 17.36
N SER A 29 27.65 -22.42 18.59
CA SER A 29 28.77 -23.07 19.29
C SER A 29 28.53 -24.57 19.58
N GLY A 30 27.30 -25.08 19.40
CA GLY A 30 26.90 -26.45 19.71
C GLY A 30 26.35 -26.68 21.13
N HIS A 31 26.45 -25.69 22.03
CA HIS A 31 25.88 -25.74 23.38
C HIS A 31 24.35 -25.66 23.36
N SER A 32 23.72 -26.31 24.32
CA SER A 32 22.25 -26.32 24.47
C SER A 32 21.85 -25.46 25.66
N LEU A 33 21.18 -24.35 25.37
CA LEU A 33 20.54 -23.50 26.37
C LEU A 33 19.14 -24.05 26.66
N ARG A 34 18.88 -24.40 27.91
CA ARG A 34 17.54 -24.76 28.39
C ARG A 34 16.84 -23.51 28.87
N VAL A 35 15.59 -23.33 28.46
CA VAL A 35 14.80 -22.14 28.74
C VAL A 35 13.42 -22.58 29.20
N ARG A 36 13.02 -22.09 30.36
CA ARG A 36 11.69 -22.30 30.92
C ARG A 36 10.69 -21.31 30.32
N LEU A 37 9.54 -21.82 29.90
CA LEU A 37 8.37 -21.05 29.50
C LEU A 37 7.36 -21.11 30.64
N VAL A 38 6.69 -19.99 30.91
CA VAL A 38 5.55 -19.99 31.84
C VAL A 38 4.43 -20.89 31.31
N GLY A 39 3.55 -21.32 32.20
CA GLY A 39 2.32 -22.03 31.84
C GLY A 39 1.37 -21.14 31.04
N SER A 40 0.06 -21.43 31.05
CA SER A 40 -0.92 -20.54 30.38
C SER A 40 -0.84 -19.11 30.93
N HIS A 41 -0.47 -18.13 30.10
CA HIS A 41 -0.36 -16.73 30.52
C HIS A 41 -1.07 -15.79 29.52
N PRO A 42 -1.90 -14.82 29.97
CA PRO A 42 -2.68 -13.94 29.09
C PRO A 42 -1.84 -13.00 28.22
N LEU A 43 -0.54 -12.86 28.52
CA LEU A 43 0.43 -12.13 27.71
C LEU A 43 1.28 -13.03 26.79
N TYR A 44 0.85 -14.27 26.54
CA TYR A 44 1.49 -15.23 25.63
C TYR A 44 2.95 -15.61 26.00
N GLY A 45 3.30 -15.57 27.29
CA GLY A 45 4.61 -16.00 27.79
C GLY A 45 4.85 -17.52 27.71
N ASP A 46 3.85 -18.28 27.28
CA ASP A 46 3.86 -19.74 27.22
C ASP A 46 4.46 -20.31 25.92
N LEU A 47 4.95 -19.43 25.04
CA LEU A 47 5.48 -19.76 23.71
C LEU A 47 6.91 -19.24 23.53
N LEU A 48 7.80 -20.10 23.01
CA LEU A 48 9.08 -19.64 22.48
C LEU A 48 8.90 -19.18 21.03
N TRP A 49 8.73 -17.88 20.84
CA TRP A 49 8.45 -17.27 19.55
C TRP A 49 9.55 -17.49 18.51
N ASN A 50 9.15 -17.58 17.24
CA ASN A 50 10.07 -17.77 16.12
C ASN A 50 11.00 -16.57 15.94
N ALA A 51 10.53 -15.34 16.20
CA ALA A 51 11.40 -14.17 16.22
C ALA A 51 12.44 -14.27 17.31
N GLY A 52 12.12 -14.79 18.50
CA GLY A 52 13.09 -14.99 19.59
C GLY A 52 14.26 -15.90 19.18
N ARG A 53 13.97 -17.07 18.59
CA ARG A 53 15.02 -17.99 18.09
C ARG A 53 15.82 -17.40 16.92
N THR A 54 15.14 -16.71 16.02
CA THR A 54 15.77 -16.14 14.83
C THR A 54 16.65 -14.94 15.20
N SER A 55 16.22 -14.13 16.15
CA SER A 55 16.98 -13.02 16.72
C SER A 55 18.26 -13.53 17.39
N ALA A 56 18.15 -14.57 18.21
CA ALA A 56 19.30 -15.21 18.85
C ALA A 56 20.35 -15.70 17.84
N ASN A 57 19.93 -16.45 16.80
CA ASN A 57 20.85 -16.89 15.75
C ASN A 57 21.47 -15.71 14.99
N TYR A 58 20.68 -14.68 14.65
CA TYR A 58 21.17 -13.50 13.94
C TYR A 58 22.22 -12.73 14.75
N ILE A 59 22.02 -12.64 16.07
CA ILE A 59 22.95 -12.04 17.02
C ILE A 59 24.25 -12.85 17.09
N GLU A 60 24.14 -14.17 17.24
CA GLU A 60 25.31 -15.06 17.35
C GLU A 60 26.17 -15.01 16.08
N GLU A 61 25.57 -15.01 14.88
CA GLU A 61 26.29 -14.88 13.61
C GLU A 61 27.08 -13.56 13.47
N ARG A 62 26.72 -12.53 14.23
CA ARG A 62 27.27 -11.16 14.11
C ARG A 62 27.82 -10.63 15.43
N ALA A 63 28.06 -11.53 16.38
CA ALA A 63 28.40 -11.20 17.77
C ALA A 63 29.46 -10.10 17.86
N ASP A 64 30.58 -10.29 17.16
CA ASP A 64 31.74 -9.39 17.15
C ASP A 64 31.40 -7.94 16.79
N SER A 65 30.46 -7.74 15.87
CA SER A 65 30.09 -6.41 15.36
C SER A 65 28.86 -5.83 16.06
N LEU A 66 27.97 -6.70 16.54
CA LEU A 66 26.63 -6.32 16.97
C LEU A 66 26.53 -6.18 18.48
N VAL A 67 27.05 -7.13 19.26
CA VAL A 67 26.84 -7.18 20.72
C VAL A 67 28.12 -7.26 21.56
N ALA A 68 29.23 -7.77 21.01
CA ALA A 68 30.47 -7.92 21.76
C ALA A 68 30.96 -6.57 22.32
N GLY A 69 31.14 -6.51 23.64
CA GLY A 69 31.56 -5.30 24.34
C GLY A 69 30.55 -4.13 24.27
N LYS A 70 29.28 -4.39 23.97
CA LYS A 70 28.22 -3.37 23.84
C LYS A 70 27.16 -3.50 24.94
N ASP A 71 26.40 -2.42 25.14
CA ASP A 71 25.27 -2.42 26.06
C ASP A 71 23.97 -2.73 25.30
N VAL A 72 23.22 -3.73 25.77
CA VAL A 72 22.05 -4.32 25.08
C VAL A 72 20.81 -4.23 25.96
N LEU A 73 19.69 -3.79 25.40
CA LEU A 73 18.37 -3.81 26.03
C LEU A 73 17.42 -4.69 25.22
N GLU A 74 16.70 -5.62 25.84
CA GLU A 74 15.57 -6.32 25.22
C GLU A 74 14.26 -5.88 25.86
N ILE A 75 13.26 -5.56 25.02
CA ILE A 75 11.91 -5.27 25.45
C ILE A 75 10.95 -6.34 24.95
N GLY A 76 10.10 -6.86 25.86
CA GLY A 76 9.17 -7.96 25.57
C GLY A 76 9.91 -9.29 25.39
N ALA A 77 10.80 -9.62 26.33
CA ALA A 77 11.73 -10.74 26.20
C ALA A 77 11.08 -12.12 26.38
N ALA A 78 9.98 -12.20 27.12
CA ALA A 78 9.26 -13.41 27.56
C ALA A 78 10.20 -14.46 28.18
N ALA A 79 10.74 -15.34 27.35
CA ALA A 79 11.69 -16.38 27.76
C ALA A 79 13.14 -15.89 27.82
N GLY A 80 13.47 -14.79 27.13
CA GLY A 80 14.76 -14.12 27.25
C GLY A 80 15.89 -14.62 26.35
N VAL A 81 15.58 -15.44 25.35
CA VAL A 81 16.62 -16.12 24.55
C VAL A 81 17.59 -15.13 23.85
N PRO A 82 17.12 -14.04 23.19
CA PRO A 82 18.02 -13.07 22.57
C PRO A 82 18.93 -12.35 23.58
N SER A 83 18.41 -11.95 24.75
CA SER A 83 19.22 -11.37 25.83
C SER A 83 20.28 -12.32 26.35
N VAL A 84 19.90 -13.57 26.65
CA VAL A 84 20.83 -14.58 27.16
C VAL A 84 21.94 -14.86 26.15
N VAL A 85 21.59 -15.03 24.86
CA VAL A 85 22.58 -15.24 23.81
C VAL A 85 23.49 -14.02 23.63
N SER A 86 22.95 -12.80 23.73
CA SER A 86 23.76 -11.57 23.69
C SER A 86 24.80 -11.53 24.83
N ALA A 87 24.39 -11.93 26.04
CA ALA A 87 25.29 -12.02 27.19
C ALA A 87 26.38 -13.07 26.99
N ILE A 88 26.03 -14.27 26.50
CA ILE A 88 26.99 -15.34 26.17
C ILE A 88 27.99 -14.89 25.10
N CYS A 89 27.52 -14.11 24.10
CA CYS A 89 28.34 -13.56 23.02
C CYS A 89 29.24 -12.38 23.44
N GLY A 90 29.34 -12.08 24.74
CA GLY A 90 30.27 -11.10 25.28
C GLY A 90 29.75 -9.66 25.29
N ALA A 91 28.43 -9.45 25.31
CA ALA A 91 27.88 -8.14 25.64
C ALA A 91 28.38 -7.66 27.01
N ARG A 92 28.67 -6.35 27.12
CA ARG A 92 29.17 -5.75 28.36
C ARG A 92 28.08 -5.74 29.42
N THR A 93 26.91 -5.24 29.05
CA THR A 93 25.73 -5.18 29.91
C THR A 93 24.50 -5.54 29.09
N VAL A 94 23.69 -6.46 29.59
CA VAL A 94 22.41 -6.85 28.99
C VAL A 94 21.31 -6.59 30.01
N VAL A 95 20.27 -5.87 29.61
CA VAL A 95 19.07 -5.65 30.41
C VAL A 95 17.90 -6.32 29.68
N MET A 96 17.38 -7.38 30.28
CA MET A 96 16.28 -8.18 29.77
C MET A 96 14.97 -7.74 30.44
N THR A 97 13.97 -7.36 29.65
CA THR A 97 12.73 -6.81 30.21
C THR A 97 11.46 -7.36 29.58
N ASP A 98 10.41 -7.47 30.40
CA ASP A 98 9.04 -7.75 29.98
C ASP A 98 8.07 -7.03 30.93
N TYR A 99 6.76 -7.11 30.67
CA TYR A 99 5.72 -6.53 31.51
C TYR A 99 5.95 -6.87 32.99
N PRO A 100 5.76 -5.93 33.94
CA PRO A 100 6.07 -6.10 35.36
C PRO A 100 5.06 -7.02 36.07
N ASP A 101 4.94 -8.24 35.56
CA ASP A 101 4.21 -9.36 36.12
C ASP A 101 5.21 -10.26 36.86
N PRO A 102 4.96 -10.61 38.15
CA PRO A 102 5.88 -11.43 38.93
C PRO A 102 6.23 -12.76 38.29
N ASP A 103 5.28 -13.45 37.65
CA ASP A 103 5.52 -14.77 37.07
C ASP A 103 6.42 -14.69 35.83
N LEU A 104 6.22 -13.69 34.98
CA LEU A 104 7.08 -13.43 33.83
C LEU A 104 8.49 -13.02 34.26
N VAL A 105 8.61 -12.09 35.20
CA VAL A 105 9.90 -11.58 35.68
C VAL A 105 10.68 -12.67 36.41
N ASP A 106 10.04 -13.47 37.26
CA ASP A 106 10.70 -14.57 37.96
C ASP A 106 11.10 -15.70 37.01
N ASN A 107 10.33 -15.95 35.95
CA ASN A 107 10.72 -16.89 34.90
C ASN A 107 11.98 -16.41 34.15
N MET A 108 12.03 -15.13 33.77
CA MET A 108 13.22 -14.53 33.15
C MET A 108 14.44 -14.61 34.08
N ARG A 109 14.27 -14.37 35.39
CA ARG A 109 15.34 -14.50 36.40
C ARG A 109 15.87 -15.93 36.49
N GLN A 110 14.99 -16.93 36.46
CA GLN A 110 15.38 -18.33 36.45
C GLN A 110 16.19 -18.68 35.19
N ASN A 111 15.73 -18.27 34.02
CA ASN A 111 16.43 -18.49 32.76
C ASN A 111 17.81 -17.80 32.73
N ALA A 112 17.91 -16.58 33.26
CA ALA A 112 19.18 -15.86 33.41
C ALA A 112 20.14 -16.59 34.36
N ALA A 113 19.64 -17.13 35.47
CA ALA A 113 20.43 -17.89 36.43
C ALA A 113 20.94 -19.23 35.84
N GLU A 114 20.09 -19.96 35.11
CA GLU A 114 20.47 -21.20 34.44
C GLU A 114 21.56 -20.99 33.37
N ALA A 115 21.60 -19.82 32.74
CA ALA A 115 22.59 -19.49 31.73
C ALA A 115 23.90 -18.93 32.30
N ARG A 116 23.99 -18.69 33.61
CA ARG A 116 25.09 -17.91 34.21
C ARG A 116 26.46 -18.50 33.92
N ASP A 117 26.61 -19.82 33.95
CA ASP A 117 27.88 -20.53 33.71
C ASP A 117 28.38 -20.40 32.26
N LEU A 118 27.51 -19.99 31.33
CA LEU A 118 27.86 -19.77 29.92
C LEU A 118 28.22 -18.32 29.62
N ILE A 119 27.91 -17.38 30.53
CA ILE A 119 28.14 -15.95 30.33
C ILE A 119 29.57 -15.61 30.78
N PRO A 120 30.38 -14.94 29.94
CA PRO A 120 31.72 -14.50 30.34
C PRO A 120 31.70 -13.62 31.60
N ASP A 121 32.70 -13.75 32.47
CA ASP A 121 32.76 -13.00 33.75
C ASP A 121 32.73 -11.48 33.57
N ALA A 122 33.19 -10.98 32.43
CA ALA A 122 33.21 -9.56 32.10
C ALA A 122 31.82 -9.00 31.71
N GLY A 123 30.83 -9.85 31.44
CA GLY A 123 29.48 -9.46 31.05
C GLY A 123 28.47 -9.53 32.21
N SER A 124 27.53 -8.58 32.23
CA SER A 124 26.41 -8.58 33.17
C SER A 124 25.06 -8.79 32.47
N LEU A 125 24.19 -9.60 33.08
CA LEU A 125 22.81 -9.84 32.63
C LEU A 125 21.85 -9.47 33.77
N HIS A 126 21.00 -8.48 33.52
CA HIS A 126 20.03 -7.94 34.46
C HIS A 126 18.61 -8.24 33.97
N VAL A 127 17.68 -8.44 34.92
CA VAL A 127 16.27 -8.72 34.63
C VAL A 127 15.39 -7.71 35.33
N GLU A 128 14.54 -7.03 34.57
CA GLU A 128 13.66 -5.98 35.08
C GLU A 128 12.23 -6.10 34.55
N GLY A 129 11.27 -5.68 35.36
CA GLY A 129 9.89 -5.50 34.93
C GLY A 129 9.72 -4.11 34.30
N TYR A 130 9.34 -4.06 33.03
CA TYR A 130 9.18 -2.83 32.27
C TYR A 130 7.91 -2.82 31.43
N LYS A 131 7.05 -1.82 31.67
CA LYS A 131 5.91 -1.53 30.82
C LYS A 131 6.33 -0.52 29.74
N TRP A 132 6.02 -0.81 28.49
CA TRP A 132 6.40 0.06 27.36
C TRP A 132 5.89 1.49 27.55
N GLY A 133 6.75 2.48 27.29
CA GLY A 133 6.45 3.90 27.51
C GLY A 133 6.56 4.39 28.96
N SER A 134 6.80 3.51 29.95
CA SER A 134 7.10 3.94 31.32
C SER A 134 8.48 4.62 31.42
N PRO A 135 8.73 5.38 32.51
CA PRO A 135 10.04 6.01 32.75
C PRO A 135 11.20 5.01 32.69
N VAL A 136 12.31 5.41 32.08
CA VAL A 136 13.42 4.52 31.69
C VAL A 136 14.63 4.57 32.63
N GLU A 137 14.56 5.37 33.70
CA GLU A 137 15.68 5.59 34.63
C GLU A 137 16.13 4.29 35.29
N GLY A 138 15.18 3.40 35.61
CA GLY A 138 15.48 2.07 36.14
C GLY A 138 16.23 1.18 35.14
N LEU A 139 16.00 1.34 33.84
CA LEU A 139 16.72 0.60 32.79
C LEU A 139 18.14 1.16 32.62
N LEU A 140 18.24 2.49 32.53
CA LEU A 140 19.52 3.19 32.37
C LEU A 140 20.43 3.05 33.60
N GLY A 141 19.86 2.84 34.79
CA GLY A 141 20.61 2.65 36.03
C GLY A 141 21.48 1.39 36.07
N HIS A 142 21.24 0.42 35.17
CA HIS A 142 22.09 -0.77 35.02
C HIS A 142 23.32 -0.53 34.14
N LEU A 143 23.37 0.58 33.40
CA LEU A 143 24.50 0.90 32.52
C LEU A 143 25.72 1.38 33.33
N PRO A 144 26.95 1.23 32.76
CA PRO A 144 28.14 1.81 33.37
C PRO A 144 28.03 3.33 33.58
N ALA A 145 28.69 3.83 34.62
CA ALA A 145 28.70 5.26 34.92
C ALA A 145 29.18 6.09 33.71
N GLY A 146 28.37 7.07 33.29
CA GLY A 146 28.67 7.92 32.14
C GLY A 146 28.16 7.38 30.79
N ALA A 147 27.51 6.22 30.76
CA ALA A 147 26.79 5.75 29.58
C ALA A 147 25.54 6.62 29.32
N GLU A 148 25.33 6.99 28.05
CA GLU A 148 24.22 7.85 27.63
C GLU A 148 23.02 7.07 27.06
N GLY A 149 23.10 5.74 27.04
CA GLY A 149 22.08 4.84 26.50
C GLY A 149 22.66 3.52 26.02
N PHE A 150 21.79 2.64 25.54
CA PHE A 150 22.14 1.32 25.00
C PHE A 150 22.65 1.43 23.56
N ASP A 151 23.61 0.58 23.20
CA ASP A 151 24.11 0.45 21.83
C ASP A 151 23.15 -0.37 20.97
N VAL A 152 22.51 -1.39 21.55
CA VAL A 152 21.57 -2.28 20.84
C VAL A 152 20.26 -2.39 21.61
N LEU A 153 19.14 -2.28 20.89
CA LEU A 153 17.81 -2.56 21.42
C LEU A 153 17.17 -3.71 20.65
N ILE A 154 16.74 -4.76 21.34
CA ILE A 154 16.11 -5.96 20.77
C ILE A 154 14.60 -5.88 20.97
N MET A 155 13.86 -6.03 19.88
CA MET A 155 12.40 -6.08 19.82
C MET A 155 11.99 -7.31 19.02
N ALA A 156 11.88 -8.44 19.70
CA ALA A 156 11.45 -9.71 19.11
C ALA A 156 9.94 -9.90 19.32
N ASP A 157 9.16 -9.92 18.23
CA ASP A 157 7.71 -10.14 18.25
C ASP A 157 6.91 -9.19 19.17
N VAL A 158 7.28 -7.91 19.27
CA VAL A 158 6.53 -6.91 20.08
C VAL A 158 5.65 -5.95 19.27
N VAL A 159 5.93 -5.77 17.98
CA VAL A 159 5.25 -4.77 17.12
C VAL A 159 3.83 -5.18 16.70
N TYR A 160 3.38 -6.41 17.03
CA TYR A 160 2.00 -6.85 16.74
C TYR A 160 0.96 -5.99 17.46
N SER A 161 1.30 -5.44 18.63
CA SER A 161 0.42 -4.55 19.40
C SER A 161 0.46 -3.12 18.83
N TYR A 162 -0.27 -2.89 17.74
CA TYR A 162 -0.29 -1.60 17.04
C TYR A 162 -0.75 -0.40 17.89
N ARG A 163 -1.48 -0.64 18.98
CA ARG A 163 -1.87 0.40 19.94
C ARG A 163 -0.67 0.93 20.74
N GLU A 164 0.38 0.14 20.86
CA GLU A 164 1.56 0.42 21.68
C GLU A 164 2.75 0.95 20.86
N HIS A 165 2.61 1.12 19.54
CA HIS A 165 3.70 1.61 18.68
C HIS A 165 4.30 2.94 19.17
N GLY A 166 3.45 3.88 19.60
CA GLY A 166 3.91 5.14 20.17
C GLY A 166 4.74 4.96 21.44
N ASN A 167 4.35 4.01 22.30
CA ASN A 167 5.07 3.69 23.53
C ASN A 167 6.41 2.99 23.25
N LEU A 168 6.44 2.04 22.32
CA LEU A 168 7.67 1.38 21.87
C LEU A 168 8.68 2.38 21.29
N ILE A 169 8.22 3.28 20.42
CA ILE A 169 9.07 4.33 19.83
C ILE A 169 9.56 5.32 20.89
N SER A 170 8.71 5.67 21.85
CA SER A 170 9.10 6.50 22.99
C SER A 170 10.22 5.84 23.80
N THR A 171 10.09 4.54 24.11
CA THR A 171 11.15 3.77 24.77
C THR A 171 12.43 3.79 23.94
N MET A 172 12.37 3.49 22.64
CA MET A 172 13.55 3.53 21.76
C MET A 172 14.26 4.89 21.79
N ARG A 173 13.50 6.00 21.76
CA ARG A 173 14.08 7.37 21.76
C ARG A 173 14.78 7.71 23.06
N GLN A 174 14.33 7.14 24.17
CA GLN A 174 14.83 7.44 25.50
C GLN A 174 15.97 6.51 25.93
N THR A 175 16.02 5.29 25.38
CA THR A 175 17.00 4.28 25.78
C THR A 175 18.16 4.11 24.81
N LEU A 176 17.98 4.35 23.51
CA LEU A 176 19.08 4.22 22.54
C LEU A 176 20.04 5.39 22.64
N LYS A 177 21.33 5.05 22.63
CA LYS A 177 22.40 6.03 22.48
C LYS A 177 22.27 6.76 21.14
N ARG A 178 22.53 8.07 21.14
CA ARG A 178 22.49 8.90 19.93
C ARG A 178 23.78 8.75 19.13
N SER A 179 23.98 7.57 18.55
CA SER A 179 25.13 7.23 17.73
C SER A 179 24.68 6.60 16.41
N PRO A 180 25.38 6.84 15.27
CA PRO A 180 25.14 6.12 14.04
C PRO A 180 25.38 4.61 14.15
N ASP A 181 26.14 4.16 15.17
CA ASP A 181 26.45 2.75 15.42
C ASP A 181 25.40 2.06 16.31
N SER A 182 24.44 2.82 16.85
CA SER A 182 23.38 2.29 17.70
C SER A 182 22.19 1.79 16.87
N VAL A 183 21.63 0.64 17.23
CA VAL A 183 20.63 -0.04 16.40
C VAL A 183 19.48 -0.62 17.22
N ALA A 184 18.26 -0.49 16.69
CA ALA A 184 17.10 -1.25 17.14
C ALA A 184 16.86 -2.44 16.20
N LEU A 185 17.01 -3.66 16.70
CA LEU A 185 16.70 -4.90 16.01
C LEU A 185 15.22 -5.23 16.18
N VAL A 186 14.42 -4.86 15.17
CA VAL A 186 12.97 -5.12 15.15
C VAL A 186 12.74 -6.38 14.32
N ILE A 187 12.45 -7.49 14.98
CA ILE A 187 12.27 -8.79 14.33
C ILE A 187 10.89 -9.29 14.71
N PHE A 188 10.02 -9.53 13.72
CA PHE A 188 8.64 -9.94 13.99
C PHE A 188 8.14 -10.95 12.96
N THR A 189 7.17 -11.77 13.38
CA THR A 189 6.45 -12.75 12.59
C THR A 189 4.99 -12.29 12.50
N PRO A 190 4.41 -12.14 11.30
CA PRO A 190 3.03 -11.71 11.15
C PRO A 190 2.06 -12.87 11.39
N TYR A 191 1.87 -13.25 12.66
CA TYR A 191 0.97 -14.35 13.06
C TYR A 191 -0.49 -14.14 12.61
N GLN A 192 -0.90 -12.89 12.43
CA GLN A 192 -2.21 -12.50 11.89
C GLN A 192 -1.99 -11.68 10.60
N PRO A 193 -1.84 -12.33 9.43
CA PRO A 193 -1.48 -11.66 8.18
C PRO A 193 -2.41 -10.50 7.79
N TRP A 194 -3.70 -10.58 8.15
CA TRP A 194 -4.68 -9.50 7.90
C TRP A 194 -4.46 -8.24 8.76
N LEU A 195 -3.71 -8.31 9.86
CA LEU A 195 -3.30 -7.15 10.67
C LEU A 195 -1.91 -6.61 10.32
N LEU A 196 -1.18 -7.28 9.42
CA LEU A 196 0.14 -6.83 8.98
C LEU A 196 0.17 -5.36 8.52
N PRO A 197 -0.82 -4.84 7.78
CA PRO A 197 -0.84 -3.41 7.41
C PRO A 197 -0.89 -2.46 8.61
N LYS A 198 -1.39 -2.91 9.76
CA LYS A 198 -1.36 -2.14 11.02
C LYS A 198 -0.03 -2.30 11.74
N THR A 199 0.51 -3.51 11.79
CA THR A 199 1.86 -3.79 12.37
C THR A 199 2.95 -3.01 11.63
N GLU A 200 2.88 -2.92 10.30
CA GLU A 200 3.85 -2.18 9.48
C GLU A 200 3.80 -0.66 9.68
N GLN A 201 2.74 -0.11 10.30
CA GLN A 201 2.68 1.33 10.63
C GLN A 201 3.76 1.73 11.64
N PHE A 202 4.33 0.77 12.38
CA PHE A 202 5.45 1.00 13.27
C PHE A 202 6.63 1.66 12.57
N PHE A 203 6.97 1.22 11.35
CA PHE A 203 8.18 1.66 10.66
C PHE A 203 8.09 3.11 10.16
N PRO A 204 7.03 3.54 9.45
CA PRO A 204 6.83 4.95 9.14
C PRO A 204 6.80 5.82 10.40
N LEU A 205 6.13 5.36 11.47
CA LEU A 205 6.06 6.12 12.72
C LEU A 205 7.44 6.26 13.38
N ALA A 206 8.30 5.24 13.28
CA ALA A 206 9.68 5.31 13.74
C ALA A 206 10.51 6.31 12.90
N GLU A 207 10.32 6.34 11.58
CA GLU A 207 10.97 7.33 10.69
C GLU A 207 10.54 8.77 11.02
N GLU A 208 9.25 9.00 11.24
CA GLU A 208 8.71 10.29 11.71
C GLU A 208 9.31 10.74 13.04
N ASN A 209 9.77 9.79 13.85
CA ASN A 209 10.38 10.02 15.16
C ASN A 209 11.93 10.06 15.13
N GLY A 210 12.52 10.18 13.94
CA GLY A 210 13.95 10.44 13.76
C GLY A 210 14.83 9.18 13.67
N PHE A 211 14.23 8.00 13.53
CA PHE A 211 14.98 6.77 13.25
C PHE A 211 15.17 6.57 11.75
N ARG A 212 16.24 5.86 11.38
CA ARG A 212 16.43 5.36 10.02
C ARG A 212 16.05 3.88 9.99
N VAL A 213 15.05 3.52 9.20
CA VAL A 213 14.62 2.12 9.07
C VAL A 213 15.34 1.46 7.90
N SER A 214 15.98 0.32 8.17
CA SER A 214 16.63 -0.52 7.17
C SER A 214 16.25 -1.98 7.36
N LYS A 215 15.81 -2.66 6.30
CA LYS A 215 15.53 -4.11 6.33
C LYS A 215 16.84 -4.90 6.33
N ILE A 216 17.01 -5.81 7.29
CA ILE A 216 18.29 -6.47 7.58
C ILE A 216 18.37 -7.90 7.02
N PHE A 217 17.32 -8.73 7.20
CA PHE A 217 17.28 -10.09 6.66
C PHE A 217 15.84 -10.59 6.47
N GLU A 218 15.70 -11.71 5.77
CA GLU A 218 14.44 -12.40 5.50
C GLU A 218 14.68 -13.92 5.56
N LYS A 219 14.00 -14.66 6.45
CA LYS A 219 14.25 -16.10 6.67
C LYS A 219 12.93 -16.89 6.76
N VAL A 220 12.87 -17.99 6.03
CA VAL A 220 11.75 -18.94 5.96
C VAL A 220 11.98 -20.04 7.00
N MET A 221 11.00 -20.34 7.86
CA MET A 221 11.13 -21.36 8.91
C MET A 221 10.56 -22.70 8.46
N ASN A 222 11.17 -23.80 8.90
CA ASN A 222 10.82 -25.16 8.44
C ASN A 222 9.52 -25.73 9.06
N GLN A 223 8.98 -25.12 10.13
CA GLN A 223 7.79 -25.60 10.85
C GLN A 223 6.84 -24.45 11.25
N VAL A 224 5.54 -24.76 11.32
CA VAL A 224 4.46 -23.83 11.73
C VAL A 224 4.26 -23.87 13.25
N LEU A 225 3.98 -22.71 13.86
CA LEU A 225 3.79 -22.59 15.32
C LEU A 225 2.42 -23.12 15.79
N PHE A 226 1.41 -23.13 14.92
CA PHE A 226 0.07 -23.65 15.21
C PHE A 226 -0.40 -24.54 14.06
N GLU A 227 -0.50 -25.85 14.28
CA GLU A 227 -0.83 -26.82 13.22
C GLU A 227 -2.27 -26.67 12.68
N ASN A 228 -3.19 -26.09 13.46
CA ASN A 228 -4.63 -26.07 13.16
C ASN A 228 -5.21 -24.69 12.81
N ASP A 229 -4.37 -23.69 12.56
CA ASP A 229 -4.81 -22.32 12.23
C ASP A 229 -5.21 -22.21 10.74
N PRO A 230 -6.36 -21.60 10.40
CA PRO A 230 -6.82 -21.52 9.01
C PRO A 230 -5.95 -20.58 8.18
N GLY A 231 -5.50 -21.05 7.01
CA GLY A 231 -4.62 -20.32 6.09
C GLY A 231 -3.56 -21.24 5.49
N ASP A 232 -2.95 -20.84 4.37
CA ASP A 232 -1.92 -21.64 3.69
C ASP A 232 -0.66 -21.77 4.59
N GLU A 233 -0.31 -23.00 4.99
CA GLU A 233 0.86 -23.28 5.82
C GLU A 233 2.17 -22.76 5.25
N THR A 234 2.29 -22.72 3.92
CA THR A 234 3.48 -22.29 3.19
C THR A 234 3.67 -20.78 3.32
N LEU A 235 2.58 -20.02 3.34
CA LEU A 235 2.60 -18.58 3.63
C LEU A 235 2.98 -18.27 5.07
N ARG A 236 2.49 -19.08 6.03
CA ARG A 236 2.86 -18.97 7.45
C ARG A 236 4.34 -19.34 7.71
N LYS A 237 4.99 -20.00 6.76
CA LYS A 237 6.40 -20.41 6.80
C LYS A 237 7.34 -19.37 6.16
N THR A 238 6.84 -18.41 5.37
CA THR A 238 7.67 -17.72 4.37
C THR A 238 7.53 -16.18 4.39
N VAL A 239 8.67 -15.49 4.25
CA VAL A 239 8.74 -14.06 3.91
C VAL A 239 9.26 -13.93 2.46
N PHE A 240 8.84 -12.90 1.72
CA PHE A 240 9.09 -12.79 0.27
C PHE A 240 9.41 -11.36 -0.28
N GLY A 241 9.92 -11.30 -1.55
CA GLY A 241 10.38 -10.10 -2.29
C GLY A 241 10.59 -10.22 -3.83
N TYR A 242 9.63 -10.00 -4.77
CA TYR A 242 9.79 -10.02 -6.29
C TYR A 242 8.95 -9.05 -7.15
N GLU A 243 8.82 -9.05 -8.49
CA GLU A 243 8.46 -7.80 -9.24
C GLU A 243 7.37 -7.94 -10.34
N LEU A 244 6.17 -7.36 -10.12
CA LEU A 244 5.00 -7.40 -11.02
C LEU A 244 4.74 -6.04 -11.70
N ILE A 245 4.62 -6.03 -13.04
CA ILE A 245 4.19 -4.86 -13.82
C ILE A 245 2.79 -5.05 -14.35
N ILE A 246 1.88 -4.17 -13.96
CA ILE A 246 0.49 -4.15 -14.43
C ILE A 246 0.36 -3.01 -15.45
N LEU A 247 0.27 -3.34 -16.74
CA LEU A 247 -0.09 -2.34 -17.74
C LEU A 247 -1.58 -2.03 -17.63
N SER A 248 -1.98 -0.77 -17.82
CA SER A 248 -3.39 -0.42 -17.95
C SER A 248 -3.58 0.70 -18.96
N GLY A 249 -4.64 0.64 -19.73
CA GLY A 249 -4.99 1.65 -20.73
C GLY A 249 -6.20 1.20 -21.52
N TYR A 250 -6.73 2.09 -22.36
CA TYR A 250 -7.85 1.74 -23.23
C TYR A 250 -7.53 0.56 -24.17
N PRO A 251 -8.54 -0.19 -24.63
CA PRO A 251 -8.36 -1.10 -25.76
C PRO A 251 -7.71 -0.36 -26.94
N CYS A 252 -6.80 -1.02 -27.66
CA CYS A 252 -6.07 -0.43 -28.80
C CYS A 252 -5.15 0.77 -28.48
N SER A 253 -4.85 1.04 -27.21
CA SER A 253 -3.92 2.09 -26.79
C SER A 253 -2.43 1.81 -27.05
N GLY A 254 -2.06 0.57 -27.42
CA GLY A 254 -0.67 0.18 -27.66
C GLY A 254 -0.01 -0.60 -26.50
N LEU A 255 -0.81 -1.15 -25.58
CA LEU A 255 -0.33 -1.92 -24.41
C LEU A 255 0.67 -3.03 -24.79
N SER A 256 0.33 -3.87 -25.77
CA SER A 256 1.21 -4.96 -26.21
C SER A 256 2.51 -4.46 -26.80
N TYR A 257 2.48 -3.34 -27.54
CA TYR A 257 3.69 -2.70 -28.04
C TYR A 257 4.59 -2.24 -26.87
N ARG A 258 4.02 -1.58 -25.85
CA ARG A 258 4.75 -1.16 -24.65
C ARG A 258 5.26 -2.33 -23.82
N ALA A 259 4.52 -3.43 -23.72
CA ALA A 259 4.95 -4.63 -23.01
C ALA A 259 6.23 -5.21 -23.63
N HIS A 260 6.27 -5.35 -24.95
CA HIS A 260 7.44 -5.87 -25.68
C HIS A 260 8.61 -4.89 -25.66
N GLN A 261 8.33 -3.58 -25.75
CA GLN A 261 9.36 -2.55 -25.61
C GLN A 261 10.02 -2.59 -24.23
N LEU A 262 9.24 -2.71 -23.15
CA LEU A 262 9.74 -2.87 -21.78
C LEU A 262 10.55 -4.16 -21.63
N ALA A 263 10.03 -5.29 -22.09
CA ALA A 263 10.74 -6.58 -21.98
C ALA A 263 12.09 -6.55 -22.70
N SER A 264 12.13 -6.04 -23.93
CA SER A 264 13.36 -5.94 -24.73
C SER A 264 14.38 -5.00 -24.08
N ALA A 265 13.91 -3.87 -23.55
CA ALA A 265 14.77 -2.90 -22.90
C ALA A 265 15.34 -3.44 -21.58
N PHE A 266 14.53 -4.13 -20.77
CA PHE A 266 14.99 -4.78 -19.54
C PHE A 266 15.98 -5.92 -19.79
N SER A 267 15.79 -6.72 -20.84
CA SER A 267 16.78 -7.72 -21.25
C SER A 267 18.12 -7.05 -21.55
N LYS A 268 18.11 -5.97 -22.34
CA LYS A 268 19.32 -5.21 -22.64
C LYS A 268 19.97 -4.62 -21.38
N THR A 269 19.18 -3.99 -20.51
CA THR A 269 19.68 -3.41 -19.24
C THR A 269 20.34 -4.46 -18.36
N GLN A 270 19.75 -5.66 -18.23
CA GLN A 270 20.36 -6.70 -17.40
C GLN A 270 21.69 -7.18 -17.98
N ASP A 271 21.77 -7.32 -19.31
CA ASP A 271 22.98 -7.82 -19.99
C ASP A 271 24.13 -6.82 -19.79
N ASP A 272 23.84 -5.52 -19.92
CA ASP A 272 24.80 -4.44 -19.65
C ASP A 272 25.26 -4.44 -18.18
N LEU A 273 24.34 -4.67 -17.22
CA LEU A 273 24.65 -4.71 -15.78
C LEU A 273 25.44 -5.97 -15.38
N LEU A 274 25.17 -7.11 -16.01
CA LEU A 274 25.92 -8.35 -15.78
C LEU A 274 27.32 -8.29 -16.38
N ALA A 275 27.50 -7.56 -17.49
CA ALA A 275 28.79 -7.35 -18.14
C ALA A 275 29.68 -6.29 -17.44
N SER A 276 29.12 -5.50 -16.51
CA SER A 276 29.87 -4.49 -15.75
C SER A 276 30.91 -5.10 -14.79
N SER A 277 32.01 -4.38 -14.53
CA SER A 277 33.07 -4.81 -13.60
C SER A 277 33.33 -3.75 -12.51
N PRO A 278 32.99 -4.01 -11.24
CA PRO A 278 32.36 -5.23 -10.71
C PRO A 278 30.88 -5.35 -11.14
N PRO A 279 30.33 -6.57 -11.26
CA PRO A 279 28.94 -6.76 -11.68
C PRO A 279 27.97 -6.16 -10.67
N LEU A 280 27.11 -5.27 -11.15
CA LEU A 280 26.08 -4.58 -10.35
C LEU A 280 24.84 -5.46 -10.09
N LEU A 281 24.67 -6.54 -10.86
CA LEU A 281 23.60 -7.52 -10.71
C LEU A 281 24.16 -8.90 -10.35
N LYS A 282 23.57 -9.59 -9.37
CA LYS A 282 24.04 -10.91 -8.90
C LYS A 282 23.59 -12.07 -9.79
N SER A 283 22.39 -11.98 -10.39
CA SER A 283 21.78 -13.01 -11.22
C SER A 283 20.77 -12.38 -12.20
N PRO A 284 20.60 -12.94 -13.42
CA PRO A 284 19.62 -12.45 -14.38
C PRO A 284 18.18 -12.67 -13.91
N TYR A 285 17.26 -11.81 -14.37
CA TYR A 285 15.82 -11.98 -14.19
C TYR A 285 15.20 -12.70 -15.41
N LYS A 286 14.23 -13.57 -15.16
CA LYS A 286 13.34 -14.18 -16.16
C LYS A 286 12.22 -13.21 -16.49
N ILE A 287 12.25 -12.65 -17.69
CA ILE A 287 11.24 -11.68 -18.12
C ILE A 287 10.10 -12.42 -18.80
N HIS A 288 8.90 -12.33 -18.24
CA HIS A 288 7.69 -12.97 -18.74
C HIS A 288 6.68 -11.91 -19.19
N ILE A 289 6.20 -12.00 -20.42
CA ILE A 289 5.02 -11.27 -20.87
C ILE A 289 3.83 -12.24 -20.77
N VAL A 290 2.84 -11.88 -19.96
CA VAL A 290 1.58 -12.63 -19.85
C VAL A 290 0.52 -11.81 -20.57
N SER A 291 0.23 -12.20 -21.82
CA SER A 291 -0.79 -11.54 -22.62
C SER A 291 -2.19 -12.02 -22.25
N MET A 292 -3.14 -11.09 -22.23
CA MET A 292 -4.55 -11.35 -21.92
C MET A 292 -5.30 -11.98 -23.10
N HIS A 293 -4.71 -11.94 -24.29
CA HIS A 293 -5.29 -12.48 -25.52
C HIS A 293 -4.39 -13.55 -26.12
N ASP A 294 -5.00 -14.66 -26.50
CA ASP A 294 -4.39 -15.72 -27.29
C ASP A 294 -5.46 -16.36 -28.19
N SER A 295 -5.07 -17.33 -29.02
CA SER A 295 -5.98 -18.07 -29.89
C SER A 295 -7.14 -18.76 -29.15
N SER A 296 -6.98 -19.09 -27.86
CA SER A 296 -8.04 -19.65 -27.02
C SER A 296 -8.91 -18.61 -26.30
N HIS A 297 -8.46 -17.34 -26.23
CA HIS A 297 -9.14 -16.21 -25.59
C HIS A 297 -9.13 -14.99 -26.52
N PRO A 298 -9.87 -15.05 -27.65
CA PRO A 298 -9.93 -13.97 -28.62
C PRO A 298 -10.55 -12.71 -28.02
N ARG A 299 -10.38 -11.56 -28.68
CA ARG A 299 -10.91 -10.27 -28.20
C ARG A 299 -12.44 -10.25 -27.99
N THR A 300 -13.19 -11.16 -28.60
CA THR A 300 -14.65 -11.34 -28.41
C THR A 300 -15.04 -11.95 -27.06
N VAL A 301 -14.08 -12.42 -26.24
CA VAL A 301 -14.40 -12.91 -24.87
C VAL A 301 -15.09 -11.85 -24.00
N TYR A 302 -14.97 -10.57 -24.34
CA TYR A 302 -15.63 -9.46 -23.63
C TYR A 302 -17.10 -9.24 -24.00
N ASP A 303 -17.63 -9.97 -25.00
CA ASP A 303 -19.04 -9.87 -25.39
C ASP A 303 -19.98 -10.40 -24.29
N SER A 304 -19.48 -11.26 -23.39
CA SER A 304 -20.25 -11.75 -22.26
C SER A 304 -19.46 -11.71 -20.94
N ALA A 305 -20.12 -11.33 -19.85
CA ALA A 305 -19.51 -11.27 -18.53
C ALA A 305 -18.96 -12.62 -18.04
N ARG A 306 -19.55 -13.74 -18.51
CA ARG A 306 -19.10 -15.10 -18.16
C ARG A 306 -17.77 -15.44 -18.83
N ALA A 307 -17.68 -15.31 -20.16
CA ALA A 307 -16.45 -15.58 -20.90
C ALA A 307 -15.32 -14.64 -20.48
N GLU A 308 -15.63 -13.37 -20.22
CA GLU A 308 -14.70 -12.38 -19.67
C GLU A 308 -14.14 -12.81 -18.31
N LYS A 309 -15.00 -13.29 -17.40
CA LYS A 309 -14.58 -13.77 -16.07
C LYS A 309 -13.70 -15.01 -16.17
N GLU A 310 -14.06 -15.96 -17.02
CA GLU A 310 -13.28 -17.17 -17.27
C GLU A 310 -11.90 -16.83 -17.85
N ALA A 311 -11.85 -15.97 -18.89
CA ALA A 311 -10.60 -15.49 -19.47
C ALA A 311 -9.71 -14.80 -18.44
N ARG A 312 -10.26 -13.89 -17.62
CA ARG A 312 -9.51 -13.26 -16.51
C ARG A 312 -8.96 -14.27 -15.51
N GLY A 313 -9.70 -15.31 -15.18
CA GLY A 313 -9.28 -16.36 -14.25
C GLY A 313 -8.12 -17.19 -14.80
N VAL A 314 -8.14 -17.52 -16.08
CA VAL A 314 -7.03 -18.20 -16.76
C VAL A 314 -5.79 -17.30 -16.77
N MET A 315 -5.94 -16.03 -17.13
CA MET A 315 -4.82 -15.08 -17.15
C MET A 315 -4.23 -14.82 -15.77
N TYR A 316 -5.08 -14.71 -14.76
CA TYR A 316 -4.64 -14.62 -13.36
C TYR A 316 -3.81 -15.84 -12.97
N THR A 317 -4.24 -17.04 -13.36
CA THR A 317 -3.50 -18.29 -13.07
C THR A 317 -2.16 -18.33 -13.79
N ARG A 318 -2.08 -17.82 -15.03
CA ARG A 318 -0.81 -17.72 -15.79
C ARG A 318 0.15 -16.70 -15.16
N ALA A 319 -0.37 -15.53 -14.79
CA ALA A 319 0.37 -14.51 -14.06
C ALA A 319 0.94 -15.08 -12.76
N ARG A 320 0.09 -15.73 -11.96
CA ARG A 320 0.48 -16.40 -10.71
C ARG A 320 1.58 -17.44 -10.89
N ARG A 321 1.55 -18.23 -11.96
CA ARG A 321 2.58 -19.24 -12.26
C ARG A 321 3.90 -18.62 -12.74
N ALA A 322 3.84 -17.49 -13.43
CA ALA A 322 5.01 -16.77 -13.93
C ALA A 322 5.67 -15.91 -12.85
N LEU A 323 4.91 -15.50 -11.84
CA LEU A 323 5.41 -14.74 -10.69
C LEU A 323 6.33 -15.63 -9.85
N GLY A 324 7.53 -15.13 -9.57
CA GLY A 324 8.56 -15.93 -8.94
C GLY A 324 9.75 -15.11 -8.47
N LYS A 325 10.69 -15.83 -7.84
CA LYS A 325 11.83 -15.28 -7.10
C LYS A 325 12.98 -14.71 -7.94
N ASP A 326 12.81 -14.71 -9.22
CA ASP A 326 13.84 -14.42 -10.19
C ASP A 326 13.17 -13.96 -11.48
N SER A 327 11.93 -13.46 -11.43
CA SER A 327 11.16 -13.10 -12.60
C SER A 327 10.56 -11.69 -12.53
N ILE A 328 10.50 -11.06 -13.70
CA ILE A 328 9.76 -9.82 -13.95
C ILE A 328 8.57 -10.21 -14.81
N VAL A 329 7.36 -10.03 -14.28
CA VAL A 329 6.13 -10.38 -14.99
C VAL A 329 5.44 -9.12 -15.50
N ILE A 330 5.30 -9.00 -16.81
CA ILE A 330 4.61 -7.91 -17.49
C ILE A 330 3.24 -8.42 -17.93
N LEU A 331 2.18 -7.88 -17.33
CA LEU A 331 0.81 -8.20 -17.71
C LEU A 331 0.39 -7.36 -18.90
N ASP A 332 0.45 -7.95 -20.09
CA ASP A 332 -0.01 -7.36 -21.34
C ASP A 332 -1.53 -7.52 -21.46
N GLY A 333 -2.25 -6.57 -20.89
CA GLY A 333 -3.70 -6.51 -20.96
C GLY A 333 -4.23 -5.15 -20.56
N MET A 334 -5.50 -4.87 -20.88
CA MET A 334 -6.13 -3.60 -20.51
C MET A 334 -6.20 -3.42 -19.00
N ASN A 335 -6.35 -4.53 -18.26
CA ASN A 335 -6.51 -4.56 -16.81
C ASN A 335 -7.50 -3.47 -16.34
N TYR A 336 -8.62 -3.37 -17.07
CA TYR A 336 -9.48 -2.18 -17.10
C TYR A 336 -10.42 -2.04 -15.91
N ILE A 337 -10.54 -3.06 -15.06
CA ILE A 337 -11.37 -3.02 -13.86
C ILE A 337 -10.46 -2.92 -12.64
N LYS A 338 -10.75 -1.98 -11.75
CA LYS A 338 -10.03 -1.76 -10.49
C LYS A 338 -9.96 -3.02 -9.63
N GLY A 339 -11.05 -3.78 -9.55
CA GLY A 339 -11.09 -5.04 -8.80
C GLY A 339 -10.09 -6.09 -9.32
N TYR A 340 -9.84 -6.14 -10.63
CA TYR A 340 -8.87 -7.08 -11.20
C TYR A 340 -7.43 -6.65 -10.93
N ARG A 341 -7.14 -5.34 -11.06
CA ARG A 341 -5.84 -4.79 -10.65
C ARG A 341 -5.55 -5.03 -9.18
N TYR A 342 -6.57 -4.90 -8.32
CA TYR A 342 -6.46 -5.23 -6.90
C TYR A 342 -6.13 -6.70 -6.66
N GLN A 343 -6.78 -7.63 -7.36
CA GLN A 343 -6.45 -9.07 -7.26
C GLN A 343 -5.01 -9.37 -7.66
N LEU A 344 -4.54 -8.80 -8.77
CA LEU A 344 -3.15 -8.96 -9.22
C LEU A 344 -2.15 -8.33 -8.24
N TRP A 345 -2.49 -7.17 -7.67
CA TRP A 345 -1.72 -6.55 -6.61
C TRP A 345 -1.68 -7.41 -5.34
N CYS A 346 -2.79 -8.03 -4.95
CA CYS A 346 -2.84 -8.96 -3.83
C CYS A 346 -1.94 -10.18 -4.05
N GLU A 347 -1.97 -10.78 -5.25
CA GLU A 347 -1.10 -11.92 -5.59
C GLU A 347 0.39 -11.52 -5.54
N ALA A 348 0.74 -10.36 -6.09
CA ALA A 348 2.08 -9.83 -5.92
C ALA A 348 2.41 -9.65 -4.43
N LYS A 349 1.53 -9.05 -3.64
CA LYS A 349 1.75 -8.87 -2.20
C LYS A 349 1.88 -10.17 -1.41
N GLU A 350 1.09 -11.19 -1.74
CA GLU A 350 1.16 -12.54 -1.17
C GLU A 350 2.54 -13.16 -1.40
N LEU A 351 3.10 -12.97 -2.60
CA LEU A 351 4.44 -13.38 -2.99
C LEU A 351 5.53 -12.36 -2.60
N GLY A 352 5.21 -11.38 -1.74
CA GLY A 352 6.10 -10.30 -1.28
C GLY A 352 6.66 -9.42 -2.38
N THR A 353 6.01 -9.40 -3.53
CA THR A 353 6.46 -8.74 -4.74
C THR A 353 6.26 -7.21 -4.72
N THR A 354 7.32 -6.43 -5.04
CA THR A 354 7.19 -5.09 -5.61
C THR A 354 6.28 -5.13 -6.83
N SER A 355 5.42 -4.14 -6.96
CA SER A 355 4.54 -4.04 -8.11
C SER A 355 4.39 -2.60 -8.52
N CYS A 356 4.23 -2.37 -9.82
CA CYS A 356 3.92 -1.05 -10.34
C CYS A 356 2.82 -1.12 -11.39
N VAL A 357 1.96 -0.09 -11.38
CA VAL A 357 0.98 0.13 -12.44
C VAL A 357 1.57 1.13 -13.42
N VAL A 358 1.63 0.75 -14.70
CA VAL A 358 2.05 1.62 -15.82
C VAL A 358 0.80 1.94 -16.64
N HIS A 359 0.38 3.20 -16.60
CA HIS A 359 -0.77 3.67 -17.36
C HIS A 359 -0.34 4.13 -18.76
N VAL A 360 -0.91 3.54 -19.81
CA VAL A 360 -0.68 3.96 -21.21
C VAL A 360 -1.79 4.94 -21.59
N GLY A 361 -1.44 6.23 -21.59
CA GLY A 361 -2.35 7.36 -21.79
C GLY A 361 -2.54 7.68 -23.27
N THR A 362 -3.29 6.84 -23.98
CA THR A 362 -3.64 7.07 -25.38
C THR A 362 -5.04 7.66 -25.50
N PRO A 363 -5.24 8.79 -26.21
CA PRO A 363 -6.57 9.37 -26.40
C PRO A 363 -7.55 8.38 -27.03
N VAL A 364 -8.84 8.51 -26.69
CA VAL A 364 -9.92 7.64 -27.18
C VAL A 364 -9.99 7.63 -28.71
N ASP A 365 -9.95 8.81 -29.34
CA ASP A 365 -10.00 8.95 -30.80
C ASP A 365 -8.84 8.22 -31.49
N GLN A 366 -7.65 8.25 -30.88
CA GLN A 366 -6.50 7.53 -31.38
C GLN A 366 -6.67 6.01 -31.22
N CYS A 367 -7.29 5.55 -30.13
CA CYS A 367 -7.60 4.13 -29.94
C CYS A 367 -8.60 3.61 -30.99
N ILE A 368 -9.60 4.43 -31.35
CA ILE A 368 -10.56 4.15 -32.42
C ILE A 368 -9.83 4.10 -33.76
N ALA A 369 -9.04 5.13 -34.10
CA ALA A 369 -8.27 5.18 -35.34
C ALA A 369 -7.30 4.00 -35.49
N ASN A 370 -6.65 3.58 -34.40
CA ASN A 370 -5.79 2.39 -34.38
C ASN A 370 -6.58 1.11 -34.68
N ASN A 371 -7.80 0.99 -34.14
CA ASN A 371 -8.65 -0.16 -34.41
C ASN A 371 -9.16 -0.19 -35.86
N GLU A 372 -9.59 0.96 -36.39
CA GLU A 372 -10.01 1.10 -37.79
C GLU A 372 -8.87 0.82 -38.77
N ALA A 373 -7.64 1.25 -38.45
CA ALA A 373 -6.46 0.92 -39.25
C ALA A 373 -6.22 -0.60 -39.31
N ARG A 374 -6.47 -1.34 -38.22
CA ARG A 374 -6.39 -2.81 -38.21
C ARG A 374 -7.49 -3.45 -39.05
N ILE A 375 -8.72 -2.93 -38.98
CA ILE A 375 -9.83 -3.39 -39.80
C ILE A 375 -9.52 -3.18 -41.28
N ARG A 376 -9.05 -2.00 -41.67
CA ARG A 376 -8.63 -1.69 -43.05
C ARG A 376 -7.52 -2.62 -43.54
N LYS A 377 -6.48 -2.84 -42.74
CA LYS A 377 -5.40 -3.79 -43.08
C LYS A 377 -5.90 -5.22 -43.26
N ARG A 378 -6.88 -5.65 -42.45
CA ARG A 378 -7.50 -6.97 -42.59
C ARG A 378 -8.28 -7.08 -43.89
N ASP A 379 -9.06 -6.05 -44.22
CA ASP A 379 -9.92 -6.04 -45.40
C ASP A 379 -9.10 -5.86 -46.70
N GLU A 380 -7.93 -5.21 -46.64
CA GLU A 380 -6.93 -5.11 -47.72
C GLU A 380 -6.05 -6.37 -47.84
N GLY A 381 -5.85 -7.11 -46.74
CA GLY A 381 -4.94 -8.25 -46.58
C GLY A 381 -5.60 -9.64 -46.65
N ASN A 382 -6.27 -9.94 -47.77
CA ASN A 382 -6.56 -11.28 -48.28
C ASN A 382 -7.65 -12.17 -47.62
N ALA A 383 -8.65 -12.47 -48.45
CA ALA A 383 -9.58 -13.60 -48.38
C ALA A 383 -8.90 -15.00 -48.55
N ASN A 384 -7.61 -15.17 -48.25
CA ASN A 384 -6.89 -16.43 -48.50
C ASN A 384 -5.61 -16.65 -47.66
N SER A 385 -5.51 -16.09 -46.45
CA SER A 385 -4.41 -16.41 -45.54
C SER A 385 -4.94 -16.58 -44.11
N PRO A 386 -4.61 -17.68 -43.40
CA PRO A 386 -5.07 -17.88 -42.04
C PRO A 386 -4.54 -16.74 -41.16
N PRO A 387 -5.36 -16.20 -40.23
CA PRO A 387 -4.93 -15.13 -39.35
C PRO A 387 -3.68 -15.58 -38.58
N GLN A 388 -2.55 -14.88 -38.77
CA GLN A 388 -1.38 -15.06 -37.93
C GLN A 388 -1.72 -14.59 -36.51
N ASP A 389 -1.44 -15.43 -35.52
CA ASP A 389 -1.72 -15.27 -34.08
C ASP A 389 -0.86 -14.17 -33.40
N ASN A 390 -0.48 -13.12 -34.15
CA ASN A 390 0.49 -12.08 -33.76
C ASN A 390 -0.16 -10.84 -33.09
N GLY A 391 -1.30 -11.00 -32.41
CA GLY A 391 -1.92 -9.92 -31.63
C GLY A 391 -2.54 -8.75 -32.43
N ASP A 392 -2.44 -8.75 -33.76
CA ASP A 392 -2.96 -7.70 -34.66
C ASP A 392 -4.42 -7.92 -35.07
N ILE A 393 -5.24 -8.39 -34.12
CA ILE A 393 -6.68 -8.64 -34.32
C ILE A 393 -7.45 -7.38 -33.89
N SER A 394 -8.40 -6.92 -34.71
CA SER A 394 -9.27 -5.77 -34.38
C SER A 394 -10.40 -6.14 -33.41
N TYR A 395 -10.86 -5.19 -32.60
CA TYR A 395 -12.13 -5.31 -31.88
C TYR A 395 -13.31 -4.96 -32.80
N PRO A 396 -14.48 -5.63 -32.67
CA PRO A 396 -15.73 -5.12 -33.22
C PRO A 396 -15.98 -3.68 -32.71
N PRO A 397 -16.38 -2.71 -33.55
CA PRO A 397 -16.53 -1.31 -33.13
C PRO A 397 -17.44 -1.11 -31.90
N ALA A 398 -18.60 -1.77 -31.88
CA ALA A 398 -19.52 -1.69 -30.75
C ALA A 398 -18.91 -2.27 -29.45
N LEU A 399 -18.09 -3.33 -29.55
CA LEU A 399 -17.38 -3.89 -28.41
C LEU A 399 -16.26 -2.96 -27.93
N LEU A 400 -15.55 -2.30 -28.86
CA LEU A 400 -14.50 -1.34 -28.53
C LEU A 400 -15.07 -0.16 -27.73
N GLU A 401 -16.13 0.48 -28.24
CA GLU A 401 -16.80 1.58 -27.55
C GLU A 401 -17.28 1.16 -26.16
N ASN A 402 -17.86 -0.04 -26.08
CA ASN A 402 -18.34 -0.58 -24.83
C ASN A 402 -17.21 -0.85 -23.82
N LEU A 403 -16.05 -1.34 -24.27
CA LEU A 403 -14.86 -1.53 -23.44
C LEU A 403 -14.23 -0.22 -22.99
N ILE A 404 -14.21 0.80 -23.86
CA ILE A 404 -13.76 2.16 -23.51
C ILE A 404 -14.68 2.74 -22.42
N PHE A 405 -15.99 2.56 -22.55
CA PHE A 405 -16.96 3.00 -21.55
C PHE A 405 -16.84 2.24 -20.21
N ARG A 406 -16.51 0.95 -20.25
CA ARG A 406 -16.27 0.12 -19.05
C ARG A 406 -14.90 0.39 -18.40
N TYR A 407 -13.99 1.12 -19.05
CA TYR A 407 -12.62 1.29 -18.57
C TYR A 407 -12.58 2.16 -17.30
N GLU A 408 -12.02 1.60 -16.23
CA GLU A 408 -11.77 2.29 -14.97
C GLU A 408 -10.30 2.69 -14.89
N GLU A 409 -10.01 3.97 -15.07
CA GLU A 409 -8.65 4.50 -14.97
C GLU A 409 -8.00 4.17 -13.59
N PRO A 410 -6.68 3.87 -13.57
CA PRO A 410 -5.92 3.70 -12.34
C PRO A 410 -6.05 4.91 -11.40
N SER A 411 -6.54 4.70 -10.18
CA SER A 411 -6.83 5.79 -9.25
C SER A 411 -5.58 6.34 -8.56
N THR A 412 -5.36 7.65 -8.66
CA THR A 412 -4.25 8.33 -7.95
C THR A 412 -4.41 8.36 -6.42
N HIS A 413 -5.62 8.11 -5.92
CA HIS A 413 -5.94 8.14 -4.48
C HIS A 413 -5.69 6.81 -3.77
N SER A 414 -5.63 5.69 -4.50
CA SER A 414 -5.39 4.36 -3.90
C SER A 414 -3.93 4.01 -4.10
N ARG A 415 -3.14 3.89 -3.03
CA ARG A 415 -1.68 3.62 -3.12
C ARG A 415 -1.33 2.41 -4.00
N TRP A 416 -2.19 1.39 -4.00
CA TRP A 416 -2.05 0.16 -4.79
C TRP A 416 -2.55 0.27 -6.23
N ASP A 417 -3.46 1.20 -6.53
CA ASP A 417 -4.03 1.43 -7.87
C ASP A 417 -3.38 2.62 -8.57
N ARG A 418 -2.53 3.37 -7.86
CA ARG A 418 -1.91 4.58 -8.36
C ARG A 418 -0.97 4.24 -9.51
N PRO A 419 -1.13 4.87 -10.69
CA PRO A 419 -0.19 4.68 -11.78
C PRO A 419 1.15 5.28 -11.35
N LEU A 420 2.15 4.41 -11.15
CA LEU A 420 3.49 4.85 -10.77
C LEU A 420 4.20 5.51 -11.95
N PHE A 421 3.84 5.07 -13.15
CA PHE A 421 4.29 5.63 -14.42
C PHE A 421 3.09 5.86 -15.33
N THR A 422 3.09 6.96 -16.07
CA THR A 422 2.15 7.20 -17.16
C THR A 422 2.95 7.44 -18.42
N VAL A 423 2.61 6.73 -19.48
CA VAL A 423 3.26 6.80 -20.79
C VAL A 423 2.23 7.36 -21.78
N PRO A 424 2.25 8.67 -22.05
CA PRO A 424 1.46 9.28 -23.11
C PRO A 424 1.69 8.62 -24.47
N TRP A 425 0.69 8.67 -25.35
CA TRP A 425 0.83 8.18 -26.73
C TRP A 425 1.95 8.88 -27.51
N SER A 426 2.16 10.17 -27.26
CA SER A 426 3.19 10.99 -27.91
C SER A 426 4.61 10.55 -27.62
N ASP A 427 4.83 9.84 -26.51
CA ASP A 427 6.17 9.52 -26.03
C ASP A 427 6.71 8.33 -26.83
N ALA A 428 7.89 8.43 -27.43
CA ALA A 428 8.45 7.35 -28.23
C ALA A 428 8.77 6.10 -27.38
N ASP A 429 9.29 6.31 -26.17
CA ASP A 429 9.75 5.26 -25.27
C ASP A 429 9.17 5.44 -23.85
N PRO A 430 8.82 4.35 -23.14
CA PRO A 430 8.50 4.41 -21.72
C PRO A 430 9.76 4.79 -20.91
N PRO A 431 9.61 5.30 -19.67
CA PRO A 431 10.73 5.62 -18.80
C PRO A 431 11.39 4.34 -18.24
N VAL A 432 12.03 3.55 -19.10
CA VAL A 432 12.60 2.23 -18.78
C VAL A 432 13.55 2.29 -17.58
N ALA A 433 14.42 3.29 -17.53
CA ALA A 433 15.40 3.44 -16.46
C ALA A 433 14.75 3.62 -15.08
N ASP A 434 13.69 4.44 -15.00
CA ASP A 434 12.97 4.69 -13.77
C ASP A 434 12.11 3.48 -13.37
N ILE A 435 11.49 2.81 -14.35
CA ILE A 435 10.71 1.60 -14.11
C ILE A 435 11.62 0.47 -13.60
N TRP A 436 12.76 0.24 -14.25
CA TRP A 436 13.77 -0.73 -13.83
C TRP A 436 14.25 -0.47 -12.41
N THR A 437 14.62 0.78 -12.10
CA THR A 437 15.12 1.16 -10.77
C THR A 437 14.02 1.07 -9.71
N ALA A 438 12.77 1.39 -10.06
CA ALA A 438 11.64 1.29 -9.14
C ALA A 438 11.30 -0.16 -8.78
N LEU A 439 11.46 -1.08 -9.73
CA LEU A 439 11.20 -2.49 -9.55
C LEU A 439 12.37 -3.16 -8.82
N THR A 440 13.58 -3.13 -9.41
CA THR A 440 14.78 -3.87 -8.97
C THR A 440 15.53 -3.22 -7.82
N GLY A 441 15.36 -1.91 -7.63
CA GLY A 441 16.18 -1.10 -6.73
C GLY A 441 17.62 -0.86 -7.22
N VAL A 442 18.01 -1.40 -8.39
CA VAL A 442 19.33 -1.22 -9.01
C VAL A 442 19.28 -0.04 -9.97
N SER A 443 20.29 0.84 -9.92
CA SER A 443 20.34 2.02 -10.79
C SER A 443 20.60 1.61 -12.25
N HIS A 444 19.87 2.24 -13.18
CA HIS A 444 20.02 1.97 -14.61
C HIS A 444 21.29 2.65 -15.17
N PRO A 445 22.07 2.03 -16.10
CA PRO A 445 23.31 2.60 -16.62
C PRO A 445 23.18 4.01 -17.24
N SER A 446 22.04 4.31 -17.86
CA SER A 446 21.76 5.65 -18.42
C SER A 446 21.52 6.74 -17.37
N SER A 447 21.32 6.38 -16.10
CA SER A 447 21.10 7.36 -15.01
C SER A 447 22.39 7.92 -14.43
N GLU A 448 23.55 7.27 -14.66
CA GLU A 448 24.86 7.78 -14.26
C GLU A 448 25.43 8.81 -15.25
N SER A 449 25.00 8.75 -16.52
CA SER A 449 25.45 9.65 -17.59
C SER A 449 24.73 11.01 -17.59
N ALA A 450 23.70 11.20 -16.78
CA ALA A 450 22.96 12.45 -16.64
C ALA A 450 23.51 13.32 -15.48
N THR A 451 24.82 13.54 -15.42
CA THR A 451 25.40 14.68 -14.68
C THR A 451 25.47 15.88 -15.61
N THR A 452 24.34 16.56 -15.81
CA THR A 452 24.34 17.88 -16.43
C THR A 452 25.06 18.86 -15.49
N PRO A 453 26.05 19.64 -15.94
CA PRO A 453 26.63 20.69 -15.11
C PRO A 453 25.51 21.68 -14.74
N MET A 454 25.32 21.95 -13.45
CA MET A 454 24.44 23.03 -13.00
C MET A 454 24.99 24.36 -13.51
N ALA A 455 24.45 24.86 -14.62
CA ALA A 455 24.59 26.24 -15.03
C ALA A 455 23.38 27.04 -14.51
N ASP A 456 23.68 27.99 -13.62
CA ASP A 456 22.93 29.19 -13.21
C ASP A 456 21.42 29.24 -13.47
N ILE A 457 20.65 28.70 -12.54
CA ILE A 457 19.22 29.05 -12.35
C ILE A 457 19.07 30.17 -11.30
N SER A 458 20.18 30.61 -10.68
CA SER A 458 20.17 31.69 -9.68
C SER A 458 19.92 33.09 -10.27
N ALA A 459 20.12 33.29 -11.58
CA ALA A 459 19.98 34.60 -12.22
C ALA A 459 18.53 34.97 -12.59
N SER A 460 17.64 33.99 -12.70
CA SER A 460 16.25 34.22 -13.15
C SER A 460 15.23 34.40 -12.01
N LEU A 461 15.66 34.26 -10.75
CA LEU A 461 14.80 34.46 -9.57
C LEU A 461 14.94 35.84 -8.90
N SER A 462 15.86 36.69 -9.38
CA SER A 462 16.07 38.05 -8.84
C SER A 462 15.09 39.11 -9.36
N SER A 463 14.15 38.76 -10.24
CA SER A 463 13.27 39.73 -10.92
C SER A 463 11.77 39.64 -10.57
N ALA A 464 11.37 38.89 -9.53
CA ALA A 464 9.98 38.88 -9.07
C ALA A 464 9.87 39.51 -7.68
N GLN A 465 9.60 40.82 -7.63
CA GLN A 465 9.09 41.49 -6.43
C GLN A 465 7.66 41.03 -6.17
N ILE A 466 7.40 40.28 -5.09
CA ILE A 466 6.10 40.26 -4.43
C ILE A 466 6.32 40.30 -2.91
N SER A 467 5.64 41.28 -2.32
CA SER A 467 5.74 41.86 -0.98
C SER A 467 5.58 40.88 0.20
N ASP A 468 6.45 41.06 1.19
CA ASP A 468 6.29 40.61 2.57
C ASP A 468 5.25 41.45 3.32
N THR A 469 4.21 40.81 3.85
CA THR A 469 3.40 41.20 5.03
C THR A 469 2.50 39.98 5.32
N ALA A 470 2.44 39.34 6.49
CA ALA A 470 2.85 39.71 7.83
C ALA A 470 3.30 38.46 8.63
N SER A 471 4.32 38.66 9.46
CA SER A 471 4.67 37.80 10.60
C SER A 471 4.20 38.47 11.89
N VAL A 472 3.59 37.72 12.83
CA VAL A 472 3.66 37.96 14.29
C VAL A 472 3.50 36.58 14.96
N ALA A 473 4.60 35.92 15.36
CA ALA A 473 5.24 35.89 16.69
C ALA A 473 4.45 35.04 17.72
N THR A 474 5.04 34.07 18.43
CA THR A 474 6.19 34.13 19.37
C THR A 474 6.64 32.68 19.66
N GLY A 475 7.87 32.29 19.99
CA GLY A 475 9.12 32.96 20.36
C GLY A 475 9.87 32.12 21.41
N ARG A 476 11.10 31.68 21.11
CA ARG A 476 12.30 31.48 21.98
C ARG A 476 13.26 30.45 21.34
N THR A 477 14.21 30.87 20.51
CA THR A 477 15.59 31.39 20.78
C THR A 477 16.56 30.36 21.37
N GLY A 478 17.48 29.90 20.52
CA GLY A 478 18.66 29.11 20.86
C GLY A 478 19.63 29.04 19.67
N THR A 479 20.22 30.20 19.37
CA THR A 479 21.50 30.45 18.66
C THR A 479 22.18 29.30 17.92
N GLY A 480 22.38 29.49 16.61
CA GLY A 480 23.17 28.63 15.76
C GLY A 480 24.69 28.80 15.95
N THR A 481 25.40 27.72 15.65
CA THR A 481 26.83 27.72 15.36
C THR A 481 27.06 27.04 14.01
N THR A 482 27.54 27.85 13.08
CA THR A 482 28.03 27.48 11.76
C THR A 482 29.32 26.68 11.89
N THR A 483 29.38 25.45 11.37
CA THR A 483 30.67 24.78 11.08
C THR A 483 30.60 23.97 9.78
N THR A 484 31.25 24.54 8.76
CA THR A 484 32.13 23.88 7.77
C THR A 484 31.75 22.49 7.22
N ARG A 485 31.32 22.49 5.95
CA ARG A 485 31.35 21.34 5.04
C ARG A 485 32.77 20.73 4.95
N GLY A 486 32.88 19.44 5.26
CA GLY A 486 33.95 18.55 4.79
C GLY A 486 33.44 17.65 3.65
N PRO A 487 34.31 17.19 2.72
CA PRO A 487 33.89 16.48 1.52
C PRO A 487 33.66 14.99 1.84
N GLY A 488 32.40 14.62 2.10
CA GLY A 488 31.97 13.23 2.27
C GLY A 488 31.37 12.67 0.98
N LYS A 489 31.93 11.56 0.50
CA LYS A 489 31.52 10.80 -0.69
C LYS A 489 30.00 10.59 -0.74
N GLY A 490 29.39 10.97 -1.86
CA GLY A 490 27.95 10.87 -2.10
C GLY A 490 27.48 9.42 -2.20
N LEU A 491 26.56 9.03 -1.32
CA LEU A 491 25.61 7.95 -1.56
C LEU A 491 24.29 8.63 -1.92
N LEU A 492 23.94 8.54 -3.21
CA LEU A 492 22.81 9.21 -3.84
C LEU A 492 21.49 8.80 -3.16
N GLN A 493 20.69 9.79 -2.74
CA GLN A 493 19.29 9.59 -2.38
C GLN A 493 18.56 8.95 -3.56
N ARG A 494 17.70 7.95 -3.29
CA ARG A 494 16.74 7.41 -4.26
C ARG A 494 16.06 8.61 -4.95
N PRO A 495 16.08 8.72 -6.29
CA PRO A 495 15.55 9.90 -6.96
C PRO A 495 14.09 10.09 -6.54
N LYS A 496 13.75 11.29 -6.04
CA LYS A 496 12.36 11.66 -5.78
C LYS A 496 11.64 11.60 -7.13
N ILE A 497 10.79 10.59 -7.28
CA ILE A 497 9.90 10.44 -8.44
C ILE A 497 9.10 11.75 -8.56
N LYS A 498 9.42 12.56 -9.57
CA LYS A 498 8.69 13.79 -9.84
C LYS A 498 7.34 13.41 -10.40
N GLN A 499 6.29 13.68 -9.65
CA GLN A 499 4.91 13.49 -10.08
C GLN A 499 4.66 14.33 -11.33
N HIS A 500 4.21 13.69 -12.42
CA HIS A 500 3.87 14.38 -13.65
C HIS A 500 2.80 15.44 -13.35
N GLN A 501 2.91 16.65 -13.93
CA GLN A 501 1.99 17.78 -13.61
C GLN A 501 0.51 17.40 -13.77
N ALA A 502 0.19 16.50 -14.68
CA ALA A 502 -1.17 15.98 -14.89
C ALA A 502 -1.76 15.17 -13.70
N THR A 503 -0.95 14.77 -12.71
CA THR A 503 -1.38 13.91 -11.59
C THR A 503 -1.18 14.55 -10.21
N ALA A 504 -0.66 15.78 -10.13
CA ALA A 504 -0.42 16.48 -8.87
C ALA A 504 -1.75 16.81 -8.15
N GLN A 505 -1.85 16.46 -6.86
CA GLN A 505 -3.07 16.62 -6.05
C GLN A 505 -3.12 17.98 -5.33
N PRO A 506 -4.27 18.67 -5.27
CA PRO A 506 -4.50 19.80 -4.36
C PRO A 506 -4.63 19.36 -2.89
N ALA A 507 -4.50 20.30 -1.94
CA ALA A 507 -4.44 20.06 -0.50
C ALA A 507 -5.70 19.36 0.08
N ALA A 508 -5.49 18.53 1.10
CA ALA A 508 -6.48 17.61 1.67
C ALA A 508 -7.69 18.30 2.33
N THR A 509 -8.90 17.82 1.99
CA THR A 509 -10.20 18.23 2.56
C THR A 509 -10.42 17.65 3.96
N GLY A 510 -11.03 18.42 4.87
CA GLY A 510 -11.42 17.95 6.21
C GLY A 510 -12.51 16.87 6.19
N THR A 511 -12.44 15.90 7.11
CA THR A 511 -13.33 14.72 7.16
C THR A 511 -14.80 15.06 7.44
N ASN A 512 -15.08 16.09 8.24
CA ASN A 512 -16.45 16.50 8.58
C ASN A 512 -17.18 17.20 7.42
N GLU A 513 -16.45 17.94 6.58
CA GLU A 513 -17.02 18.66 5.43
C GLU A 513 -17.40 17.68 4.31
N LEU A 514 -16.56 16.66 4.09
CA LEU A 514 -16.84 15.58 3.15
C LEU A 514 -18.11 14.81 3.55
N TYR A 515 -18.29 14.53 4.84
CA TYR A 515 -19.49 13.85 5.35
C TYR A 515 -20.77 14.67 5.13
N ALA A 516 -20.73 15.99 5.36
CA ALA A 516 -21.86 16.88 5.09
C ALA A 516 -22.23 16.91 3.59
N PHE A 517 -21.22 16.92 2.71
CA PHE A 517 -21.37 16.83 1.25
C PHE A 517 -22.04 15.53 0.79
N GLU A 518 -21.54 14.41 1.31
CA GLU A 518 -22.06 13.09 0.96
C GLU A 518 -23.49 12.92 1.42
N LYS A 519 -23.84 13.45 2.61
CA LYS A 519 -25.20 13.40 3.16
C LYS A 519 -26.20 14.17 2.31
N ARG A 520 -25.91 15.44 1.96
CA ARG A 520 -26.84 16.30 1.19
C ARG A 520 -27.07 15.80 -0.23
N THR A 521 -26.00 15.36 -0.91
CA THR A 521 -26.13 14.76 -2.27
C THR A 521 -26.87 13.41 -2.25
N SER A 522 -26.73 12.62 -1.18
CA SER A 522 -27.48 11.36 -1.02
C SER A 522 -28.98 11.61 -0.81
N ALA A 523 -29.35 12.67 -0.09
CA ALA A 523 -30.75 13.05 0.11
C ALA A 523 -31.43 13.38 -1.22
N ILE A 524 -30.73 14.09 -2.12
CA ILE A 524 -31.23 14.43 -3.46
C ILE A 524 -31.43 13.17 -4.31
N VAL A 525 -30.46 12.26 -4.34
CA VAL A 525 -30.62 10.97 -5.06
C VAL A 525 -31.78 10.14 -4.49
N THR A 526 -32.02 10.22 -3.18
CA THR A 526 -33.14 9.55 -2.52
C THR A 526 -34.49 10.15 -2.92
N ALA A 527 -34.57 11.48 -3.06
CA ALA A 527 -35.77 12.15 -3.56
C ALA A 527 -36.12 11.73 -5.00
N ILE A 528 -35.12 11.67 -5.88
CA ILE A 528 -35.29 11.17 -7.26
C ILE A 528 -35.80 9.72 -7.25
N ARG A 529 -35.21 8.87 -6.40
CA ARG A 529 -35.64 7.47 -6.27
C ARG A 529 -37.11 7.37 -5.84
N ASN A 530 -37.51 8.14 -4.83
CA ASN A 530 -38.89 8.15 -4.35
C ASN A 530 -39.86 8.61 -5.46
N PHE A 531 -39.47 9.61 -6.25
CA PHE A 531 -40.25 10.05 -7.41
C PHE A 531 -40.41 8.93 -8.44
N THR A 532 -39.33 8.23 -8.82
CA THR A 532 -39.39 7.14 -9.80
C THR A 532 -40.16 5.91 -9.32
N LEU A 533 -40.29 5.72 -8.00
CA LEU A 533 -41.13 4.67 -7.43
C LEU A 533 -42.62 5.02 -7.52
N ALA A 534 -42.97 6.30 -7.39
CA ALA A 534 -44.35 6.78 -7.56
C ALA A 534 -44.74 6.89 -9.04
N ASN A 535 -43.79 7.18 -9.91
CA ASN A 535 -43.97 7.37 -11.35
C ASN A 535 -43.00 6.48 -12.13
N PRO A 536 -43.35 5.21 -12.38
CA PRO A 536 -42.45 4.26 -13.04
C PRO A 536 -42.32 4.50 -14.56
N SER A 537 -43.37 4.98 -15.23
CA SER A 537 -43.41 5.26 -16.67
C SER A 537 -42.98 6.68 -17.00
N ALA A 538 -42.07 6.84 -17.97
CA ALA A 538 -41.58 8.13 -18.42
C ALA A 538 -42.66 8.93 -19.15
N GLU A 539 -43.42 8.28 -20.03
CA GLU A 539 -44.54 8.89 -20.74
C GLU A 539 -45.64 9.37 -19.78
N ALA A 540 -46.01 8.54 -18.80
CA ALA A 540 -47.02 8.90 -17.79
C ALA A 540 -46.56 10.06 -16.89
N ALA A 541 -45.28 10.11 -16.53
CA ALA A 541 -44.70 11.18 -15.73
C ALA A 541 -44.65 12.52 -16.50
N VAL A 542 -44.31 12.48 -17.79
CA VAL A 542 -44.31 13.67 -18.66
C VAL A 542 -45.75 14.16 -18.89
N ALA A 543 -46.72 13.26 -19.06
CA ALA A 543 -48.13 13.63 -19.25
C ALA A 543 -48.75 14.29 -18.00
N GLN A 544 -48.23 14.00 -16.81
CA GLN A 544 -48.63 14.64 -15.55
C GLN A 544 -47.94 15.99 -15.31
N SER A 545 -47.02 16.39 -16.19
CA SER A 545 -46.29 17.65 -16.06
C SER A 545 -47.20 18.86 -16.33
N PRO A 546 -47.08 19.96 -15.56
CA PRO A 546 -47.93 21.15 -15.70
C PRO A 546 -47.88 21.82 -17.08
N ASP A 547 -46.77 21.65 -17.81
CA ASP A 547 -46.49 22.32 -19.08
C ASP A 547 -46.11 21.36 -20.22
N GLY A 548 -46.09 20.04 -19.95
CA GLY A 548 -45.69 19.01 -20.90
C GLY A 548 -44.24 19.08 -21.40
N ARG A 549 -43.40 19.98 -20.85
CA ARG A 549 -42.02 20.20 -21.33
C ARG A 549 -41.02 19.21 -20.74
N GLY A 550 -41.36 18.57 -19.63
CA GLY A 550 -40.49 17.59 -18.96
C GLY A 550 -40.95 17.25 -17.56
N ILE A 551 -40.15 16.47 -16.85
CA ILE A 551 -40.42 16.02 -15.48
C ILE A 551 -39.76 16.99 -14.50
N TYR A 552 -40.51 17.42 -13.47
CA TYR A 552 -40.03 18.28 -12.39
C TYR A 552 -40.02 17.49 -11.07
N ILE A 553 -38.88 17.48 -10.37
CA ILE A 553 -38.72 16.79 -9.08
C ILE A 553 -38.19 17.76 -8.03
N ASP A 554 -38.89 17.85 -6.91
CA ASP A 554 -38.44 18.64 -5.76
C ASP A 554 -37.24 17.99 -5.08
N ALA A 555 -36.19 18.79 -4.86
CA ALA A 555 -34.97 18.37 -4.19
C ALA A 555 -34.92 18.94 -2.76
N PRO A 556 -34.62 18.12 -1.73
CA PRO A 556 -34.55 18.59 -0.35
C PRO A 556 -33.41 19.60 -0.16
N GLU A 557 -33.68 20.68 0.58
CA GLU A 557 -32.73 21.76 0.87
C GLU A 557 -32.22 22.52 -0.38
N SER A 558 -32.84 22.32 -1.55
CA SER A 558 -32.53 23.01 -2.81
C SER A 558 -33.62 24.03 -3.13
N SER A 559 -33.22 25.22 -3.59
CA SER A 559 -34.12 26.23 -4.15
C SER A 559 -34.47 25.96 -5.62
N ILE A 560 -33.78 25.00 -6.24
CA ILE A 560 -33.89 24.63 -7.65
C ILE A 560 -34.51 23.24 -7.76
N GLN A 561 -35.49 23.08 -8.65
CA GLN A 561 -36.06 21.78 -8.99
C GLN A 561 -35.18 21.04 -10.00
N ILE A 562 -35.16 19.70 -9.88
CA ILE A 562 -34.52 18.86 -10.89
C ILE A 562 -35.46 18.81 -12.09
N PHE A 563 -34.93 19.10 -13.28
CA PHE A 563 -35.68 19.12 -14.53
C PHE A 563 -35.11 18.11 -15.50
N VAL A 564 -35.96 17.23 -16.02
CA VAL A 564 -35.63 16.27 -17.07
C VAL A 564 -36.48 16.59 -18.29
N PRO A 565 -35.89 17.04 -19.42
CA PRO A 565 -36.65 17.36 -20.62
C PRO A 565 -37.43 16.14 -21.14
N ALA A 566 -38.63 16.35 -21.69
CA ALA A 566 -39.50 15.26 -22.17
C ALA A 566 -38.82 14.35 -23.21
N HIS A 567 -38.05 14.93 -24.14
CA HIS A 567 -37.32 14.17 -25.15
C HIS A 567 -36.19 13.30 -24.55
N VAL A 568 -35.59 13.73 -23.43
CA VAL A 568 -34.55 12.98 -22.71
C VAL A 568 -35.15 11.90 -21.82
N ALA A 569 -36.30 12.20 -21.19
CA ALA A 569 -37.05 11.24 -20.40
C ALA A 569 -37.50 10.01 -21.21
N THR A 570 -37.82 10.22 -22.49
CA THR A 570 -38.37 9.20 -23.40
C THR A 570 -37.34 8.55 -24.32
N THR A 571 -36.08 9.01 -24.34
CA THR A 571 -34.99 8.40 -25.14
C THR A 571 -34.51 7.02 -24.65
N GLY A 572 -35.00 6.53 -23.51
CA GLY A 572 -34.63 5.22 -22.98
C GLY A 572 -35.06 4.08 -23.90
N THR A 573 -34.34 2.96 -23.87
CA THR A 573 -34.74 1.72 -24.56
C THR A 573 -36.00 1.09 -23.96
N THR A 574 -36.42 1.54 -22.79
CA THR A 574 -37.64 1.16 -22.07
C THR A 574 -38.35 2.42 -21.58
N ASP A 575 -39.67 2.35 -21.43
CA ASP A 575 -40.47 3.44 -20.83
C ASP A 575 -40.29 3.53 -19.30
N GLU A 576 -39.44 2.68 -18.71
CA GLU A 576 -39.18 2.69 -17.26
C GLU A 576 -38.13 3.74 -16.88
N LEU A 577 -38.53 4.77 -16.12
CA LEU A 577 -37.62 5.85 -15.68
C LEU A 577 -36.42 5.35 -14.86
N ALA A 578 -36.64 4.31 -14.04
CA ALA A 578 -35.63 3.70 -13.18
C ALA A 578 -35.12 2.34 -13.70
N GLY A 579 -35.60 1.88 -14.85
CA GLY A 579 -35.24 0.61 -15.46
C GLY A 579 -33.80 0.58 -16.00
N ALA A 580 -33.35 -0.57 -16.48
CA ALA A 580 -32.04 -0.72 -17.08
C ALA A 580 -31.94 0.13 -18.37
N GLY A 581 -31.13 1.20 -18.34
CA GLY A 581 -31.03 2.17 -19.44
C GLY A 581 -31.87 3.44 -19.25
N GLY A 582 -32.69 3.52 -18.21
CA GLY A 582 -33.47 4.70 -17.85
C GLY A 582 -32.61 5.88 -17.39
N ILE A 583 -33.04 7.10 -17.71
CA ILE A 583 -32.33 8.34 -17.38
C ILE A 583 -32.19 8.58 -15.87
N LEU A 584 -33.15 8.11 -15.07
CA LEU A 584 -33.15 8.22 -13.61
C LEU A 584 -32.79 6.90 -12.90
N ALA A 585 -32.15 5.96 -13.60
CA ALA A 585 -31.69 4.71 -13.00
C ALA A 585 -30.68 4.96 -11.89
N LEU A 586 -30.84 4.28 -10.75
CA LEU A 586 -30.01 4.44 -9.56
C LEU A 586 -28.49 4.32 -9.84
N PRO A 587 -28.00 3.37 -10.68
CA PRO A 587 -26.58 3.30 -11.03
C PRO A 587 -26.05 4.57 -11.73
N ARG A 588 -26.85 5.18 -12.63
CA ARG A 588 -26.50 6.43 -13.33
C ARG A 588 -26.45 7.61 -12.36
N LEU A 589 -27.45 7.74 -11.49
CA LEU A 589 -27.50 8.80 -10.48
C LEU A 589 -26.31 8.71 -9.50
N GLN A 590 -25.95 7.50 -9.06
CA GLN A 590 -24.79 7.32 -8.19
C GLN A 590 -23.46 7.61 -8.91
N ARG A 591 -23.38 7.40 -10.23
CA ARG A 591 -22.22 7.81 -11.03
C ARG A 591 -22.11 9.32 -11.13
N LEU A 592 -23.18 10.02 -11.50
CA LEU A 592 -23.24 11.48 -11.58
C LEU A 592 -22.89 12.12 -10.23
N ARG A 593 -23.41 11.56 -9.13
CA ARG A 593 -23.04 11.95 -7.77
C ARG A 593 -21.55 11.80 -7.50
N ARG A 594 -20.94 10.64 -7.83
CA ARG A 594 -19.50 10.42 -7.63
C ARG A 594 -18.64 11.33 -8.49
N GLN A 595 -19.03 11.56 -9.75
CA GLN A 595 -18.37 12.49 -10.67
C GLN A 595 -18.38 13.91 -10.11
N TRP A 596 -19.56 14.38 -9.69
CA TRP A 596 -19.70 15.71 -9.11
C TRP A 596 -18.91 15.88 -7.81
N ILE A 597 -18.95 14.90 -6.91
CA ILE A 597 -18.12 14.90 -5.68
C ILE A 597 -16.62 14.94 -6.03
N GLY A 598 -16.19 14.16 -7.03
CA GLY A 598 -14.80 14.15 -7.50
C GLY A 598 -14.33 15.49 -8.05
N LEU A 599 -15.15 16.12 -8.91
CA LEU A 599 -14.87 17.43 -9.50
C LEU A 599 -14.83 18.55 -8.45
N ASN A 600 -15.72 18.48 -7.46
CA ASN A 600 -15.87 19.56 -6.49
C ASN A 600 -15.02 19.38 -5.23
N ARG A 601 -14.39 18.21 -5.04
CA ARG A 601 -13.61 17.85 -3.83
C ARG A 601 -12.56 18.89 -3.43
N ALA A 602 -11.88 19.48 -4.42
CA ALA A 602 -10.86 20.51 -4.21
C ALA A 602 -11.43 21.85 -3.70
N TYR A 603 -12.67 22.16 -4.06
CA TYR A 603 -13.37 23.39 -3.66
C TYR A 603 -14.03 23.28 -2.28
N ILE A 604 -14.11 22.06 -1.73
CA ILE A 604 -14.59 21.78 -0.36
C ILE A 604 -13.56 22.24 0.69
N ALA A 605 -12.26 22.15 0.37
CA ALA A 605 -11.16 22.30 1.34
C ALA A 605 -10.80 23.76 1.74
N ARG A 606 -11.47 24.79 1.20
CA ARG A 606 -11.10 26.20 1.38
C ARG A 606 -11.97 26.97 2.38
N ALA A 607 -12.41 26.33 3.47
CA ALA A 607 -13.27 26.99 4.46
C ALA A 607 -12.55 27.95 5.43
N HIS A 608 -11.22 28.05 5.42
CA HIS A 608 -10.51 28.99 6.29
C HIS A 608 -9.50 29.87 5.53
N GLY A 609 -9.90 31.10 5.20
CA GLY A 609 -8.98 32.24 5.20
C GLY A 609 -8.67 32.98 3.90
N VAL A 610 -9.28 32.67 2.75
CA VAL A 610 -9.12 33.51 1.53
C VAL A 610 -10.45 33.66 0.80
N GLU A 611 -10.94 34.90 0.72
CA GLU A 611 -12.10 35.29 -0.08
C GLU A 611 -11.82 35.09 -1.57
N GLN A 612 -12.21 33.92 -2.11
CA GLN A 612 -12.82 33.71 -3.43
C GLN A 612 -12.73 32.21 -3.82
N GLY A 613 -13.89 31.54 -3.93
CA GLY A 613 -14.04 30.31 -4.74
C GLY A 613 -14.44 29.00 -4.04
N GLY A 614 -14.67 28.94 -2.73
CA GLY A 614 -15.15 27.72 -2.05
C GLY A 614 -16.68 27.55 -2.10
N ILE A 615 -17.18 26.32 -2.30
CA ILE A 615 -18.62 26.01 -2.22
C ILE A 615 -18.98 25.81 -0.75
N LYS A 616 -19.81 26.69 -0.19
CA LYS A 616 -20.28 26.54 1.20
C LYS A 616 -21.25 25.37 1.33
N PRO A 617 -21.35 24.71 2.50
CA PRO A 617 -22.26 23.59 2.67
C PRO A 617 -23.69 23.88 2.23
N GLU A 618 -24.21 25.07 2.53
CA GLU A 618 -25.58 25.51 2.22
C GLU A 618 -25.84 25.62 0.71
N GLN A 619 -24.79 25.76 -0.09
CA GLN A 619 -24.88 25.89 -1.56
C GLN A 619 -24.79 24.53 -2.29
N ILE A 620 -24.47 23.45 -1.57
CA ILE A 620 -24.31 22.10 -2.12
C ILE A 620 -25.57 21.61 -2.82
N PRO A 621 -26.78 21.71 -2.24
CA PRO A 621 -27.99 21.18 -2.88
C PRO A 621 -28.25 21.84 -4.24
N ASP A 622 -28.23 23.18 -4.29
CA ASP A 622 -28.42 23.95 -5.52
C ASP A 622 -27.34 23.67 -6.57
N ALA A 623 -26.07 23.59 -6.14
CA ALA A 623 -24.96 23.33 -7.05
C ALA A 623 -25.02 21.92 -7.65
N PHE A 624 -25.45 20.92 -6.87
CA PHE A 624 -25.63 19.56 -7.37
C PHE A 624 -26.84 19.44 -8.29
N VAL A 625 -27.96 20.10 -7.97
CA VAL A 625 -29.14 20.12 -8.86
C VAL A 625 -28.83 20.81 -10.18
N ARG A 626 -28.07 21.92 -10.20
CA ARG A 626 -27.63 22.57 -11.45
C ARG A 626 -26.78 21.62 -12.31
N PHE A 627 -25.88 20.87 -11.70
CA PHE A 627 -25.08 19.88 -12.41
C PHE A 627 -25.95 18.77 -13.01
N LEU A 628 -26.92 18.24 -12.25
CA LEU A 628 -27.84 17.23 -12.75
C LEU A 628 -28.68 17.77 -13.92
N ASN A 629 -29.20 18.98 -13.80
CA ASN A 629 -29.99 19.61 -14.87
C ASN A 629 -29.14 19.86 -16.13
N ALA A 630 -27.87 20.22 -15.98
CA ALA A 630 -26.95 20.34 -17.12
C ALA A 630 -26.68 18.99 -17.80
N ASP A 631 -26.46 17.92 -17.03
CA ASP A 631 -26.30 16.56 -17.58
C ASP A 631 -27.57 16.07 -18.30
N PHE A 632 -28.75 16.36 -17.71
CA PHE A 632 -30.03 15.98 -18.28
C PHE A 632 -30.45 16.83 -19.49
N ALA A 633 -29.91 18.03 -19.65
CA ALA A 633 -30.18 18.87 -20.82
C ALA A 633 -29.38 18.44 -22.06
N GLY A 634 -28.21 17.80 -21.89
CA GLY A 634 -27.28 17.48 -22.99
C GLY A 634 -26.72 18.73 -23.68
N ASP A 635 -25.92 18.56 -24.75
CA ASP A 635 -25.31 19.64 -25.56
C ASP A 635 -26.31 20.55 -26.33
N ALA A 636 -27.61 20.51 -25.97
CA ALA A 636 -28.63 21.39 -26.54
C ALA A 636 -28.58 22.83 -25.97
N GLY A 637 -27.45 23.24 -25.39
CA GLY A 637 -27.29 24.47 -24.61
C GLY A 637 -26.58 25.63 -25.31
N GLU A 638 -26.26 25.56 -26.60
CA GLU A 638 -25.66 26.70 -27.34
C GLU A 638 -26.67 27.60 -28.08
N GLU A 639 -27.98 27.34 -27.98
CA GLU A 639 -29.00 28.30 -28.43
C GLU A 639 -29.92 28.71 -27.28
N ARG A 640 -29.45 29.64 -26.44
CA ARG A 640 -30.30 30.69 -25.82
C ARG A 640 -29.51 31.80 -25.14
#